data_AF-A0A6C0H1B8-F1
#
_entry.id   AF-A0A6C0H1B8-F1
#
_cell.length_a   1.000
_cell.length_b   1.000
_cell.length_c   1.000
_cell.angle_alpha   90.00
_cell.angle_beta   90.00
_cell.angle_gamma   90.00
#
_symmetry.space_group_name_H-M   'P 1'
#
loop_
_entity.id
_entity.type
_entity.pdbx_description
1 polymer ?
#
loop_
_entity_poly.entity_id
_entity_poly.type
_entity_poly.pdbx_seq_one_letter_code
_entity_poly.pdbx_strand_id
1 'polypeptide(L)'
;MEKKEETPPEKSIKQKKDEFINIVKSYLESNPFVSTNRISNELEVRFGTNHRLSRPISKIDYNNVVKQLYACGFKTLNEDGIQILRVQNEYTDSNTGLVKMSNIRAEIIGTDLIQEYCRTNDLQKIIDMPSSVFNKVKFTKKTTAMSKDGKLIQRLDMDDYNFRVSYQSEQDFNVQSSVSRSILSKWMDSKKLFRCLNRVRFHHPDFPIFADLSIVKDSKKAAGKKRVPIPAYTIQEANVFNGLEHYEIELEVNNEKVGVGSKHNSPEDLMDALRKCIRIVLSGLQQTKFPISYTERDVILQSYLKLIHGENYTYKRVMPNDFIGPGSYTLQIENIIPKPDDSKVPNIRDNYTVTDKADGERKLLYINEDGKLYMIDTNMNVIFTGTKTDEKTLYNSLLDGEYISKNKNGESMYLYAAFDLYFVNKQSTREYEFYDNSEIDLDEEKEIEKEQKEEKKYRLALLNNFVELLKLKSILETKGEVEKKIPTHAVDFRVKCKTFYSSNKNMSVFSACSKILSMTQENDNLFEYNTDGLIFTPCNMAVGAKQEGGIPSPLYKTTWEHSFKWKPPQYNTVDFLVTIKKDNTGRDNVHHIFQDGLNLQGVQNVIQYKTLILMCGFDIKKHGFINPCQDILQDKLPVPSELDNESTYKPMPFKPTNPSDDNACYANILLKEDGSKTYMVTEEGEYFTENMIVEFKYIDTNDDGWKWVPIRVRYDKTAELKAGLKNYGNAYHVANNNWHSIHYPITDEMISTGNQIPEFVNNDDVYYNRSGEKSATQPLRDFHNMFVKKNLILSVAKRDDTLIDYAVGKAGDLNKWIRADLKFVFGIDISKDNIHNMVDGACSRFLRARMQYKKMPLALFVNGNSGLNIRNGQALLSEKDGEITKAVFGNGPKDMLLLGKGVYNQYGVGEYGFQISSCQFAMHYFFENKQSFHQFLRNISECTKLNGYFIGTCYDGKSVFEELKNKKKSEGIVYFKGERKIYELTKEYDQTGFPNDDSSLGYAINVYQESINQFFREYLVNFEYFTQVMEDYGFVLASKEEMRRNDLPNNTGLFSDLFSHMQTEIKQNPKKKDEYREAPMMSPEEKRISFMNRYFVFKKVRSVDAKKMAEVILKQNEMIERIGDENLAELEEKMKTMQEITVPPVRKLKKKLVLQNFQPREDTPIVEESKLEEVTTLEPTGEPIVIKVKRRK
;
A
#
# COMPACT_ATOMS: atom_id res chain seq x y z
N MET A 1 -5.39 -51.60 -24.27
CA MET A 1 -4.66 -51.17 -25.47
C MET A 1 -5.32 -49.90 -25.99
N GLU A 2 -4.94 -48.76 -25.44
CA GLU A 2 -5.38 -47.45 -25.97
C GLU A 2 -4.53 -47.12 -27.19
N LYS A 3 -5.17 -47.03 -28.36
CA LYS A 3 -4.54 -46.50 -29.57
C LYS A 3 -4.13 -45.06 -29.26
N LYS A 4 -2.82 -44.79 -29.18
CA LYS A 4 -2.29 -43.43 -29.35
C LYS A 4 -2.77 -42.96 -30.73
N GLU A 5 -3.71 -42.02 -30.77
CA GLU A 5 -3.95 -41.23 -31.97
C GLU A 5 -2.64 -40.51 -32.28
N GLU A 6 -1.98 -40.92 -33.36
CA GLU A 6 -0.87 -40.19 -33.96
C GLU A 6 -1.39 -38.79 -34.31
N THR A 7 -0.91 -37.77 -33.61
CA THR A 7 -1.11 -36.38 -33.99
C THR A 7 -0.60 -36.19 -35.41
N PRO A 8 -1.41 -35.68 -36.36
CA PRO A 8 -0.98 -35.47 -37.73
C PRO A 8 0.24 -34.53 -37.75
N PRO A 9 1.17 -34.71 -38.71
CA PRO A 9 2.36 -33.88 -38.81
C PRO A 9 1.98 -32.40 -38.93
N GLU A 10 2.68 -31.55 -38.17
CA GLU A 10 2.42 -30.12 -38.08
C GLU A 10 2.66 -29.47 -39.45
N LYS A 11 1.60 -28.93 -40.06
CA LYS A 11 1.66 -28.29 -41.39
C LYS A 11 2.56 -27.06 -41.33
N SER A 12 3.47 -26.92 -42.29
CA SER A 12 4.33 -25.73 -42.42
C SER A 12 3.52 -24.46 -42.72
N ILE A 13 4.06 -23.28 -42.40
CA ILE A 13 3.41 -21.98 -42.68
C ILE A 13 3.05 -21.83 -44.16
N LYS A 14 3.91 -22.32 -45.07
CA LYS A 14 3.65 -22.29 -46.51
C LYS A 14 2.42 -23.12 -46.87
N GLN A 15 2.34 -24.35 -46.35
CA GLN A 15 1.17 -25.21 -46.56
C GLN A 15 -0.12 -24.61 -45.98
N LYS A 16 -0.06 -23.99 -44.78
CA LYS A 16 -1.22 -23.31 -44.19
C LYS A 16 -1.67 -22.10 -45.03
N LYS A 17 -0.73 -21.33 -45.60
CA LYS A 17 -1.05 -20.21 -46.52
C LYS A 17 -1.71 -20.71 -47.80
N ASP A 18 -1.20 -21.77 -48.40
CA ASP A 18 -1.77 -22.36 -49.62
C ASP A 18 -3.18 -22.91 -49.34
N GLU A 19 -3.39 -23.53 -48.18
CA GLU A 19 -4.72 -23.99 -47.74
C GLU A 19 -5.70 -22.83 -47.51
N PHE A 20 -5.25 -21.70 -46.96
CA PHE A 20 -6.09 -20.51 -46.83
C PHE A 20 -6.52 -20.00 -48.21
N ILE A 21 -5.59 -19.91 -49.17
CA ILE A 21 -5.91 -19.51 -50.56
C ILE A 21 -6.93 -20.49 -51.17
N ASN A 22 -6.77 -21.80 -50.94
CA ASN A 22 -7.71 -22.81 -51.44
C ASN A 22 -9.12 -22.67 -50.83
N ILE A 23 -9.23 -22.30 -49.56
CA ILE A 23 -10.52 -22.01 -48.91
C ILE A 23 -11.18 -20.79 -49.57
N VAL A 24 -10.42 -19.70 -49.77
CA VAL A 24 -10.92 -18.47 -50.44
C VAL A 24 -11.37 -18.76 -51.87
N LYS A 25 -10.59 -19.57 -52.60
CA LYS A 25 -10.93 -20.02 -53.95
C LYS A 25 -12.24 -20.84 -53.96
N SER A 26 -12.37 -21.81 -53.05
CA SER A 26 -13.58 -22.62 -52.91
C SER A 26 -14.82 -21.78 -52.55
N TYR A 27 -14.63 -20.72 -51.76
CA TYR A 27 -15.67 -19.77 -51.42
C TYR A 27 -16.11 -18.93 -52.64
N LEU A 28 -15.18 -18.35 -53.40
CA LEU A 28 -15.52 -17.58 -54.61
C LEU A 28 -16.18 -18.45 -55.70
N GLU A 29 -15.70 -19.69 -55.88
CA GLU A 29 -16.28 -20.66 -56.82
C GLU A 29 -17.73 -21.06 -56.48
N SER A 30 -18.16 -20.85 -55.24
CA SER A 30 -19.53 -21.13 -54.81
C SER A 30 -20.55 -20.05 -55.22
N ASN A 31 -20.08 -18.96 -55.82
CA ASN A 31 -20.87 -17.76 -56.15
C ASN A 31 -21.65 -17.21 -54.94
N PRO A 32 -20.95 -16.63 -53.95
CA PRO A 32 -21.53 -16.26 -52.66
C PRO A 32 -22.63 -15.19 -52.72
N PHE A 33 -22.72 -14.46 -53.84
CA PHE A 33 -23.79 -13.48 -54.10
C PHE A 33 -25.18 -14.14 -54.24
N VAL A 34 -25.26 -15.38 -54.71
CA VAL A 34 -26.53 -16.06 -55.01
C VAL A 34 -26.94 -16.96 -53.85
N SER A 35 -27.91 -16.54 -53.03
CA SER A 35 -28.51 -17.42 -52.02
C SER A 35 -29.44 -18.44 -52.70
N THR A 36 -29.22 -19.73 -52.47
CA THR A 36 -30.03 -20.81 -53.09
C THR A 36 -30.77 -21.56 -51.98
N ASN A 37 -32.10 -21.69 -52.04
CA ASN A 37 -32.90 -22.33 -50.97
C ASN A 37 -32.68 -21.77 -49.55
N ARG A 38 -32.47 -20.44 -49.42
CA ARG A 38 -32.07 -19.77 -48.16
C ARG A 38 -30.77 -20.30 -47.55
N ILE A 39 -29.92 -20.89 -48.38
CA ILE A 39 -28.55 -21.25 -48.03
C ILE A 39 -27.64 -20.12 -48.50
N SER A 40 -26.91 -19.53 -47.56
CA SER A 40 -25.85 -18.55 -47.81
C SER A 40 -24.51 -19.16 -47.42
N ASN A 41 -23.47 -18.80 -48.18
CA ASN A 41 -22.11 -19.20 -47.91
C ASN A 41 -21.42 -18.09 -47.10
N GLU A 42 -20.76 -18.44 -46.00
CA GLU A 42 -20.12 -17.52 -45.07
C GLU A 42 -18.64 -17.88 -44.94
N LEU A 43 -17.77 -16.91 -45.22
CA LEU A 43 -16.34 -17.00 -44.94
C LEU A 43 -15.99 -16.05 -43.80
N GLU A 44 -15.54 -16.62 -42.69
CA GLU A 44 -15.24 -15.88 -41.46
C GLU A 44 -13.81 -16.17 -40.94
N VAL A 45 -13.19 -15.15 -40.34
CA VAL A 45 -11.91 -15.23 -39.63
C VAL A 45 -12.13 -14.83 -38.19
N ARG A 46 -11.91 -15.76 -37.25
CA ARG A 46 -12.12 -15.52 -35.81
C ARG A 46 -10.80 -15.43 -35.07
N PHE A 47 -10.63 -14.39 -34.25
CA PHE A 47 -9.41 -14.15 -33.48
C PHE A 47 -9.52 -14.73 -32.07
N GLY A 48 -8.38 -15.10 -31.47
CA GLY A 48 -8.30 -15.54 -30.08
C GLY A 48 -8.88 -16.93 -29.83
N THR A 49 -8.97 -17.79 -30.84
CA THR A 49 -9.70 -19.07 -30.75
C THR A 49 -8.97 -20.15 -29.95
N ASN A 50 -7.64 -20.07 -29.82
CA ASN A 50 -6.84 -21.03 -29.07
C ASN A 50 -6.32 -20.42 -27.76
N HIS A 51 -7.03 -20.67 -26.66
CA HIS A 51 -6.69 -20.16 -25.32
C HIS A 51 -5.44 -20.80 -24.69
N ARG A 52 -4.81 -21.77 -25.37
CA ARG A 52 -3.52 -22.35 -24.91
C ARG A 52 -2.33 -21.50 -25.32
N LEU A 53 -2.43 -20.79 -26.44
CA LEU A 53 -1.36 -19.97 -27.01
C LEU A 53 -1.39 -18.52 -26.51
N SER A 54 -2.58 -18.00 -26.23
CA SER A 54 -2.77 -16.64 -25.72
C SER A 54 -3.92 -16.57 -24.73
N ARG A 55 -3.91 -15.52 -23.90
CA ARG A 55 -5.02 -15.21 -23.01
C ARG A 55 -6.29 -14.91 -23.82
N PRO A 56 -7.49 -15.15 -23.28
CA PRO A 56 -8.73 -14.68 -23.88
C PRO A 56 -8.70 -13.16 -24.10
N ILE A 57 -9.37 -12.70 -25.15
CA ILE A 57 -9.46 -11.27 -25.48
C ILE A 57 -10.09 -10.52 -24.30
N SER A 58 -9.38 -9.53 -23.77
CA SER A 58 -9.85 -8.68 -22.69
C SER A 58 -10.66 -7.48 -23.21
N LYS A 59 -11.33 -6.76 -22.31
CA LYS A 59 -12.01 -5.50 -22.65
C LYS A 59 -11.04 -4.45 -23.22
N ILE A 60 -9.81 -4.42 -22.71
CA ILE A 60 -8.76 -3.52 -23.20
C ILE A 60 -8.41 -3.87 -24.65
N ASP A 61 -8.20 -5.16 -24.92
CA ASP A 61 -7.89 -5.64 -26.27
C ASP A 61 -9.06 -5.32 -27.24
N TYR A 62 -10.30 -5.52 -26.80
CA TYR A 62 -11.51 -5.14 -27.54
C TYR A 62 -11.52 -3.64 -27.88
N ASN A 63 -11.32 -2.78 -26.87
CA ASN A 63 -11.31 -1.33 -27.06
C ASN A 63 -10.16 -0.87 -27.96
N ASN A 64 -8.99 -1.49 -27.87
CA ASN A 64 -7.85 -1.18 -28.72
C ASN A 64 -8.13 -1.53 -30.18
N VAL A 65 -8.80 -2.66 -30.45
CA VAL A 65 -9.24 -3.01 -31.81
C VAL A 65 -10.30 -2.02 -32.32
N VAL A 66 -11.27 -1.61 -31.50
CA VAL A 66 -12.25 -0.57 -31.87
C VAL A 66 -11.55 0.73 -32.28
N LYS A 67 -10.63 1.23 -31.43
CA LYS A 67 -9.84 2.44 -31.74
C LYS A 67 -9.08 2.30 -33.05
N GLN A 68 -8.45 1.14 -33.27
CA GLN A 68 -7.70 0.87 -34.49
C GLN A 68 -8.59 0.79 -35.74
N LEU A 69 -9.79 0.22 -35.64
CA LEU A 69 -10.76 0.18 -36.74
C LEU A 69 -11.21 1.58 -37.16
N TYR A 70 -11.57 2.45 -36.20
CA TYR A 70 -11.90 3.84 -36.48
C TYR A 70 -10.72 4.60 -37.11
N ALA A 71 -9.52 4.44 -36.56
CA ALA A 71 -8.30 5.06 -37.10
C ALA A 71 -8.00 4.62 -38.55
N CYS A 72 -8.44 3.43 -38.95
CA CYS A 72 -8.33 2.90 -40.31
C CYS A 72 -9.57 3.14 -41.19
N GLY A 73 -10.51 4.00 -40.78
CA GLY A 73 -11.64 4.44 -41.61
C GLY A 73 -12.86 3.52 -41.62
N PHE A 74 -12.93 2.52 -40.73
CA PHE A 74 -14.16 1.74 -40.55
C PHE A 74 -15.25 2.59 -39.88
N LYS A 75 -16.50 2.30 -40.21
CA LYS A 75 -17.69 2.98 -39.67
C LYS A 75 -18.69 1.96 -39.16
N THR A 76 -19.55 2.36 -38.23
CA THR A 76 -20.68 1.56 -37.76
C THR A 76 -21.98 2.34 -37.90
N LEU A 77 -23.08 1.62 -38.10
CA LEU A 77 -24.43 2.20 -38.17
C LEU A 77 -25.14 2.19 -36.81
N ASN A 78 -24.64 1.41 -35.85
CA ASN A 78 -25.24 1.24 -34.54
C ASN A 78 -24.12 1.03 -33.51
N GLU A 79 -23.76 2.11 -32.81
CA GLU A 79 -22.68 2.12 -31.81
C GLU A 79 -23.04 1.32 -30.55
N ASP A 80 -24.32 1.26 -30.19
CA ASP A 80 -24.82 0.50 -29.04
C ASP A 80 -24.80 -1.02 -29.28
N GLY A 81 -24.69 -1.42 -30.54
CA GLY A 81 -24.70 -2.81 -30.97
C GLY A 81 -26.09 -3.43 -31.02
N ILE A 82 -26.14 -4.66 -31.53
CA ILE A 82 -27.37 -5.44 -31.67
C ILE A 82 -27.33 -6.57 -30.64
N GLN A 83 -28.32 -6.59 -29.75
CA GLN A 83 -28.53 -7.66 -28.77
C GLN A 83 -29.17 -8.87 -29.44
N ILE A 84 -28.52 -10.03 -29.32
CA ILE A 84 -28.93 -11.30 -29.93
C ILE A 84 -28.84 -12.40 -28.87
N LEU A 85 -29.94 -13.12 -28.65
CA LEU A 85 -29.96 -14.35 -27.85
C LEU A 85 -29.99 -15.56 -28.78
N ARG A 86 -28.93 -16.36 -28.74
CA ARG A 86 -28.82 -17.64 -29.43
C ARG A 86 -29.15 -18.78 -28.47
N VAL A 87 -30.04 -19.67 -28.90
CA VAL A 87 -30.50 -20.82 -28.10
C VAL A 87 -30.36 -22.11 -28.92
N GLN A 88 -29.57 -23.05 -28.42
CA GLN A 88 -29.50 -24.42 -28.95
C GLN A 88 -30.25 -25.36 -28.02
N ASN A 89 -31.18 -26.15 -28.54
CA ASN A 89 -31.91 -27.16 -27.78
C ASN A 89 -31.34 -28.57 -28.01
N GLU A 90 -31.53 -29.47 -27.06
CA GLU A 90 -31.27 -30.88 -27.27
C GLU A 90 -32.38 -31.54 -28.12
N TYR A 91 -32.00 -32.59 -28.85
CA TYR A 91 -32.91 -33.44 -29.59
C TYR A 91 -32.47 -34.91 -29.46
N THR A 92 -33.43 -35.82 -29.54
CA THR A 92 -33.15 -37.26 -29.62
C THR A 92 -32.86 -37.60 -31.07
N ASP A 93 -31.65 -38.09 -31.34
CA ASP A 93 -31.24 -38.53 -32.68
C ASP A 93 -31.98 -39.82 -33.04
N SER A 94 -32.86 -39.77 -34.04
CA SER A 94 -33.70 -40.89 -34.48
C SER A 94 -32.88 -42.12 -34.90
N ASN A 95 -31.62 -41.93 -35.33
CA ASN A 95 -30.76 -43.02 -35.80
C ASN A 95 -29.98 -43.69 -34.66
N THR A 96 -29.67 -42.95 -33.58
CA THR A 96 -28.82 -43.47 -32.49
C THR A 96 -29.54 -43.59 -31.16
N GLY A 97 -30.75 -43.04 -31.02
CA GLY A 97 -31.51 -42.97 -29.77
C GLY A 97 -30.88 -42.08 -28.68
N LEU A 98 -29.70 -41.51 -28.94
CA LEU A 98 -28.97 -40.67 -27.99
C LEU A 98 -29.47 -39.23 -28.06
N VAL A 99 -29.56 -38.60 -26.88
CA VAL A 99 -29.83 -37.16 -26.77
C VAL A 99 -28.56 -36.38 -27.11
N LYS A 100 -28.64 -35.50 -28.11
CA LYS A 100 -27.54 -34.65 -28.57
C LYS A 100 -28.02 -33.21 -28.71
N MET A 101 -27.09 -32.25 -28.66
CA MET A 101 -27.41 -30.85 -28.96
C MET A 101 -27.70 -30.67 -30.46
N SER A 102 -28.74 -29.92 -30.77
CA SER A 102 -29.12 -29.58 -32.15
C SER A 102 -28.06 -28.71 -32.84
N ASN A 103 -27.85 -28.95 -34.13
CA ASN A 103 -27.06 -28.08 -35.00
C ASN A 103 -27.88 -26.88 -35.54
N ILE A 104 -29.15 -26.80 -35.16
CA ILE A 104 -30.05 -25.67 -35.44
C ILE A 104 -30.15 -24.83 -34.18
N ARG A 105 -29.92 -23.52 -34.32
CA ARG A 105 -30.02 -22.54 -33.24
C ARG A 105 -31.19 -21.60 -33.51
N ALA A 106 -31.99 -21.32 -32.48
CA ALA A 106 -32.93 -20.21 -32.52
C ALA A 106 -32.18 -18.91 -32.21
N GLU A 107 -32.44 -17.86 -32.98
CA GLU A 107 -31.89 -16.52 -32.77
C GLU A 107 -33.03 -15.54 -32.50
N ILE A 108 -32.95 -14.82 -31.39
CA ILE A 108 -33.90 -13.78 -30.99
C ILE A 108 -33.14 -12.46 -30.99
N ILE A 109 -33.59 -11.51 -31.81
CA ILE A 109 -32.93 -10.21 -32.01
C ILE A 109 -33.77 -9.11 -31.36
N GLY A 110 -33.13 -8.29 -30.52
CA GLY A 110 -33.74 -7.13 -29.87
C GLY A 110 -33.92 -7.29 -28.35
N THR A 111 -33.61 -6.22 -27.62
CA THR A 111 -33.64 -6.20 -26.15
C THR A 111 -35.05 -6.44 -25.60
N ASP A 112 -36.07 -5.93 -26.28
CA ASP A 112 -37.50 -6.12 -26.01
C ASP A 112 -37.89 -7.61 -26.01
N LEU A 113 -37.59 -8.31 -27.09
CA LEU A 113 -37.95 -9.73 -27.25
C LEU A 113 -37.12 -10.63 -26.33
N ILE A 114 -35.85 -10.31 -26.10
CA ILE A 114 -34.99 -11.05 -25.17
C ILE A 114 -35.49 -10.90 -23.74
N GLN A 115 -35.91 -9.71 -23.31
CA GLN A 115 -36.52 -9.51 -22.00
C GLN A 115 -37.80 -10.34 -21.84
N GLU A 116 -38.64 -10.39 -22.87
CA GLU A 116 -39.85 -11.20 -22.84
C GLU A 116 -39.55 -12.71 -22.79
N TYR A 117 -38.55 -13.17 -23.54
CA TYR A 117 -38.05 -14.54 -23.40
C TYR A 117 -37.59 -14.82 -21.97
N CYS A 118 -36.89 -13.88 -21.34
CA CYS A 118 -36.45 -14.04 -19.96
C CYS A 118 -37.62 -14.15 -18.98
N ARG A 119 -38.74 -13.45 -19.22
CA ARG A 119 -39.94 -13.56 -18.37
C ARG A 119 -40.66 -14.89 -18.54
N THR A 120 -40.73 -15.40 -19.77
CA THR A 120 -41.61 -16.52 -20.14
C THR A 120 -40.91 -17.86 -20.28
N ASN A 121 -39.61 -17.87 -20.63
CA ASN A 121 -38.84 -19.02 -21.12
C ASN A 121 -39.45 -19.76 -22.32
N ASP A 122 -40.41 -19.13 -23.00
CA ASP A 122 -41.25 -19.77 -24.01
C ASP A 122 -41.15 -18.99 -25.33
N LEU A 123 -40.58 -19.65 -26.34
CA LEU A 123 -40.42 -19.05 -27.66
C LEU A 123 -41.76 -18.87 -28.39
N GLN A 124 -42.77 -19.72 -28.10
CA GLN A 124 -44.09 -19.63 -28.73
C GLN A 124 -44.81 -18.34 -28.31
N LYS A 125 -44.71 -17.96 -27.02
CA LYS A 125 -45.29 -16.69 -26.53
C LYS A 125 -44.74 -15.45 -27.22
N ILE A 126 -43.47 -15.48 -27.61
CA ILE A 126 -42.83 -14.37 -28.35
C ILE A 126 -43.36 -14.32 -29.79
N ILE A 127 -43.55 -15.49 -30.40
CA ILE A 127 -44.10 -15.61 -31.76
C ILE A 127 -45.55 -15.13 -31.81
N ASP A 128 -46.31 -15.36 -30.74
CA ASP A 128 -47.74 -15.02 -30.65
C ASP A 128 -47.99 -13.53 -30.32
N MET A 129 -46.95 -12.72 -30.05
CA MET A 129 -47.11 -11.29 -29.77
C MET A 129 -47.53 -10.47 -31.00
N PRO A 130 -48.49 -9.53 -30.87
CA PRO A 130 -48.93 -8.72 -32.00
C PRO A 130 -47.89 -7.69 -32.46
N SER A 131 -47.69 -7.62 -33.79
CA SER A 131 -47.04 -6.54 -34.56
C SER A 131 -45.51 -6.41 -34.46
N SER A 132 -44.81 -6.72 -35.57
CA SER A 132 -43.37 -6.54 -35.89
C SER A 132 -42.37 -7.69 -35.60
N VAL A 133 -42.83 -8.93 -35.32
CA VAL A 133 -41.95 -10.10 -35.11
C VAL A 133 -41.45 -10.74 -36.41
N PHE A 134 -41.98 -10.35 -37.57
CA PHE A 134 -41.50 -10.83 -38.88
C PHE A 134 -40.03 -10.41 -39.06
N ASN A 135 -39.12 -11.38 -39.01
CA ASN A 135 -37.65 -11.29 -39.14
C ASN A 135 -36.82 -11.07 -37.85
N LYS A 136 -37.43 -10.94 -36.66
CA LYS A 136 -36.67 -10.84 -35.39
C LYS A 136 -36.40 -12.19 -34.70
N VAL A 137 -37.13 -13.24 -35.10
CA VAL A 137 -36.89 -14.62 -34.65
C VAL A 137 -36.60 -15.50 -35.87
N LYS A 138 -35.45 -16.16 -35.89
CA LYS A 138 -35.08 -17.09 -36.96
C LYS A 138 -34.42 -18.35 -36.42
N PHE A 139 -34.48 -19.43 -37.19
CA PHE A 139 -33.77 -20.68 -36.89
C PHE A 139 -32.67 -20.87 -37.92
N THR A 140 -31.41 -20.90 -37.48
CA THR A 140 -30.26 -21.00 -38.38
C THR A 140 -29.56 -22.33 -38.17
N LYS A 141 -29.28 -23.04 -39.26
CA LYS A 141 -28.45 -24.25 -39.25
C LYS A 141 -27.11 -23.92 -39.89
N LYS A 142 -26.02 -24.09 -39.13
CA LYS A 142 -24.65 -23.96 -39.64
C LYS A 142 -24.11 -25.34 -40.03
N THR A 143 -23.62 -25.47 -41.26
CA THR A 143 -22.94 -26.67 -41.75
C THR A 143 -21.57 -26.34 -42.33
N THR A 144 -20.61 -27.25 -42.17
CA THR A 144 -19.28 -27.10 -42.80
C THR A 144 -19.43 -27.17 -44.31
N ALA A 145 -18.79 -26.25 -45.04
CA ALA A 145 -18.85 -26.23 -46.49
C ALA A 145 -18.21 -27.48 -47.12
N MET A 146 -18.70 -27.88 -48.29
CA MET A 146 -18.17 -28.99 -49.08
C MET A 146 -17.47 -28.46 -50.34
N SER A 147 -16.35 -29.07 -50.70
CA SER A 147 -15.69 -28.86 -52.01
C SER A 147 -16.56 -29.43 -53.13
N LYS A 148 -16.27 -29.05 -54.39
CA LYS A 148 -16.91 -29.62 -55.60
C LYS A 148 -16.84 -31.15 -55.66
N ASP A 149 -15.81 -31.74 -55.06
CA ASP A 149 -15.61 -33.19 -54.99
C ASP A 149 -16.36 -33.89 -53.83
N GLY A 150 -17.25 -33.18 -53.13
CA GLY A 150 -18.03 -33.71 -52.00
C GLY A 150 -17.25 -33.89 -50.69
N LYS A 151 -15.99 -33.44 -50.62
CA LYS A 151 -15.17 -33.47 -49.39
C LYS A 151 -15.47 -32.27 -48.49
N LEU A 152 -15.57 -32.51 -47.18
CA LEU A 152 -15.73 -31.45 -46.17
C LEU A 152 -14.47 -30.57 -46.13
N ILE A 153 -14.65 -29.26 -46.27
CA ILE A 153 -13.58 -28.28 -46.14
C ILE A 153 -13.30 -28.08 -44.65
N GLN A 154 -12.14 -28.53 -44.20
CA GLN A 154 -11.75 -28.37 -42.80
C GLN A 154 -11.47 -26.90 -42.45
N ARG A 155 -11.67 -26.56 -41.18
CA ARG A 155 -11.30 -25.24 -40.66
C ARG A 155 -9.79 -25.15 -40.58
N LEU A 156 -9.25 -23.98 -40.89
CA LEU A 156 -7.81 -23.73 -40.87
C LEU A 156 -7.42 -22.92 -39.63
N ASP A 157 -6.55 -23.50 -38.80
CA ASP A 157 -5.98 -22.85 -37.63
C ASP A 157 -4.60 -22.23 -37.94
N MET A 158 -4.53 -20.91 -37.86
CA MET A 158 -3.32 -20.11 -38.01
C MET A 158 -2.74 -19.81 -36.63
N ASP A 159 -2.19 -20.83 -35.99
CA ASP A 159 -1.66 -20.78 -34.61
C ASP A 159 -0.66 -19.63 -34.39
N ASP A 160 0.20 -19.34 -35.38
CA ASP A 160 1.18 -18.24 -35.33
C ASP A 160 0.57 -16.87 -35.07
N TYR A 161 -0.69 -16.65 -35.45
CA TYR A 161 -1.41 -15.38 -35.23
C TYR A 161 -2.72 -15.59 -34.45
N ASN A 162 -2.92 -16.79 -33.91
CA ASN A 162 -4.08 -17.21 -33.10
C ASN A 162 -5.44 -16.81 -33.72
N PHE A 163 -5.61 -17.08 -35.01
CA PHE A 163 -6.90 -16.94 -35.68
C PHE A 163 -7.30 -18.21 -36.42
N ARG A 164 -8.60 -18.42 -36.58
CA ARG A 164 -9.19 -19.54 -37.30
C ARG A 164 -9.96 -19.03 -38.50
N VAL A 165 -9.71 -19.62 -39.65
CA VAL A 165 -10.49 -19.40 -40.87
C VAL A 165 -11.51 -20.52 -40.98
N SER A 166 -12.77 -20.16 -41.21
CA SER A 166 -13.82 -21.14 -41.46
C SER A 166 -14.72 -20.72 -42.61
N TYR A 167 -14.93 -21.67 -43.51
CA TYR A 167 -15.91 -21.59 -44.58
C TYR A 167 -17.09 -22.50 -44.24
N GLN A 168 -18.27 -21.91 -44.08
CA GLN A 168 -19.49 -22.59 -43.66
C GLN A 168 -20.66 -22.18 -44.56
N SER A 169 -21.68 -23.01 -44.58
CA SER A 169 -22.99 -22.67 -45.15
C SER A 169 -23.99 -22.47 -44.03
N GLU A 170 -24.70 -21.35 -44.04
CA GLU A 170 -25.82 -21.06 -43.17
C GLU A 170 -27.13 -21.31 -43.92
N GLN A 171 -28.04 -22.09 -43.33
CA GLN A 171 -29.39 -22.27 -43.84
C GLN A 171 -30.39 -21.68 -42.85
N ASP A 172 -31.13 -20.67 -43.29
CA ASP A 172 -32.14 -19.99 -42.48
C ASP A 172 -33.55 -20.57 -42.68
N PHE A 173 -34.18 -20.94 -41.57
CA PHE A 173 -35.55 -21.43 -41.50
C PHE A 173 -36.45 -20.39 -40.84
N ASN A 174 -37.62 -20.17 -41.44
CA ASN A 174 -38.65 -19.34 -40.82
C ASN A 174 -39.35 -20.13 -39.71
N VAL A 175 -40.09 -19.42 -38.87
CA VAL A 175 -40.84 -19.99 -37.73
C VAL A 175 -41.88 -21.03 -38.19
N GLN A 176 -42.41 -20.90 -39.40
CA GLN A 176 -43.45 -21.78 -39.95
C GLN A 176 -42.91 -23.11 -40.53
N SER A 177 -41.59 -23.27 -40.65
CA SER A 177 -41.01 -24.49 -41.23
C SER A 177 -41.32 -25.73 -40.38
N SER A 178 -41.42 -26.91 -41.00
CA SER A 178 -41.66 -28.18 -40.29
C SER A 178 -40.59 -28.47 -39.23
N VAL A 179 -39.35 -28.10 -39.52
CA VAL A 179 -38.22 -28.22 -38.60
C VAL A 179 -38.37 -27.29 -37.40
N SER A 180 -38.74 -26.03 -37.63
CA SER A 180 -38.98 -25.04 -36.57
C SER A 180 -40.15 -25.46 -35.66
N ARG A 181 -41.26 -25.95 -36.23
CA ARG A 181 -42.42 -26.45 -35.47
C ARG A 181 -42.06 -27.66 -34.59
N SER A 182 -41.22 -28.56 -35.09
CA SER A 182 -40.72 -29.70 -34.32
C SER A 182 -39.91 -29.25 -33.09
N ILE A 183 -39.02 -28.27 -33.27
CA ILE A 183 -38.24 -27.67 -32.18
C ILE A 183 -39.15 -26.98 -31.16
N LEU A 184 -40.12 -26.18 -31.63
CA LEU A 184 -41.07 -25.45 -30.77
C LEU A 184 -41.95 -26.39 -29.94
N SER A 185 -42.44 -27.49 -30.54
CA SER A 185 -43.29 -28.46 -29.83
C SER A 185 -42.62 -29.13 -28.63
N LYS A 186 -41.28 -29.21 -28.62
CA LYS A 186 -40.47 -29.80 -27.55
C LYS A 186 -39.67 -28.77 -26.77
N TRP A 187 -39.99 -27.48 -26.94
CA TRP A 187 -39.18 -26.39 -26.39
C TRP A 187 -39.14 -26.44 -24.85
N MET A 188 -40.29 -26.63 -24.20
CA MET A 188 -40.35 -26.65 -22.73
C MET A 188 -39.67 -27.88 -22.12
N ASP A 189 -39.72 -29.02 -22.82
CA ASP A 189 -39.22 -30.31 -22.33
C ASP A 189 -37.77 -30.61 -22.70
N SER A 190 -37.09 -29.71 -23.41
CA SER A 190 -35.70 -29.87 -23.83
C SER A 190 -34.76 -28.96 -23.03
N LYS A 191 -33.60 -29.50 -22.65
CA LYS A 191 -32.50 -28.67 -22.15
C LYS A 191 -31.89 -27.86 -23.28
N LYS A 192 -31.39 -26.69 -22.92
CA LYS A 192 -30.92 -25.66 -23.84
C LYS A 192 -29.56 -25.12 -23.40
N LEU A 193 -28.80 -24.67 -24.39
CA LEU A 193 -27.62 -23.84 -24.22
C LEU A 193 -27.95 -22.45 -24.73
N PHE A 194 -27.75 -21.47 -23.85
CA PHE A 194 -28.00 -20.07 -24.10
C PHE A 194 -26.68 -19.32 -24.29
N ARG A 195 -26.70 -18.40 -25.25
CA ARG A 195 -25.62 -17.47 -25.54
C ARG A 195 -26.21 -16.12 -25.91
N CYS A 196 -26.09 -15.16 -25.00
CA CYS A 196 -26.50 -13.77 -25.21
C CYS A 196 -25.28 -12.98 -25.68
N LEU A 197 -25.40 -12.26 -26.79
CA LEU A 197 -24.31 -11.45 -27.33
C LEU A 197 -24.80 -10.06 -27.74
N ASN A 198 -23.99 -9.05 -27.44
CA ASN A 198 -24.14 -7.72 -28.03
C ASN A 198 -23.09 -7.55 -29.12
N ARG A 199 -23.51 -7.36 -30.37
CA ARG A 199 -22.59 -7.28 -31.52
C ARG A 199 -22.62 -5.90 -32.16
N VAL A 200 -21.45 -5.27 -32.25
CA VAL A 200 -21.22 -4.05 -33.04
C VAL A 200 -20.56 -4.48 -34.35
N ARG A 201 -21.21 -4.16 -35.47
CA ARG A 201 -20.71 -4.45 -36.82
C ARG A 201 -20.09 -3.20 -37.43
N PHE A 202 -18.85 -3.32 -37.86
CA PHE A 202 -18.11 -2.28 -38.57
C PHE A 202 -18.00 -2.61 -40.05
N HIS A 203 -18.11 -1.61 -40.91
CA HIS A 203 -17.96 -1.73 -42.35
C HIS A 203 -16.95 -0.70 -42.89
N HIS A 204 -16.29 -1.05 -43.99
CA HIS A 204 -15.39 -0.13 -44.71
C HIS A 204 -15.93 0.15 -46.11
N PRO A 205 -15.75 1.38 -46.66
CA PRO A 205 -16.12 1.69 -48.04
C PRO A 205 -15.42 0.78 -49.06
N ASP A 206 -14.09 0.64 -48.92
CA ASP A 206 -13.22 -0.04 -49.91
C ASP A 206 -13.04 -1.55 -49.70
N PHE A 207 -13.19 -2.05 -48.47
CA PHE A 207 -12.98 -3.47 -48.17
C PHE A 207 -14.32 -4.23 -48.14
N PRO A 208 -14.41 -5.43 -48.74
CA PRO A 208 -15.62 -6.23 -48.77
C PRO A 208 -15.73 -7.10 -47.51
N ILE A 209 -15.40 -6.54 -46.34
CA ILE A 209 -15.26 -7.27 -45.08
C ILE A 209 -15.94 -6.47 -43.97
N PHE A 210 -16.78 -7.15 -43.18
CA PHE A 210 -17.32 -6.65 -41.93
C PHE A 210 -16.41 -7.07 -40.78
N ALA A 211 -16.19 -6.17 -39.83
CA ALA A 211 -15.56 -6.50 -38.55
C ALA A 211 -16.65 -6.54 -37.46
N ASP A 212 -16.92 -7.74 -36.97
CA ASP A 212 -17.93 -8.01 -35.95
C ASP A 212 -17.26 -8.15 -34.59
N LEU A 213 -17.57 -7.21 -33.70
CA LEU A 213 -17.06 -7.16 -32.35
C LEU A 213 -18.21 -7.49 -31.39
N SER A 214 -18.07 -8.58 -30.64
CA SER A 214 -19.15 -9.11 -29.80
C SER A 214 -18.76 -9.22 -28.33
N ILE A 215 -19.64 -8.76 -27.43
CA ILE A 215 -19.58 -9.02 -25.99
C ILE A 215 -20.54 -10.17 -25.68
N VAL A 216 -20.04 -11.27 -25.12
CA VAL A 216 -20.78 -12.53 -25.03
C VAL A 216 -20.92 -13.01 -23.58
N LYS A 217 -22.14 -13.44 -23.24
CA LYS A 217 -22.49 -14.17 -22.01
C LYS A 217 -23.08 -15.53 -22.37
N ASP A 218 -22.43 -16.59 -21.89
CA ASP A 218 -22.83 -17.98 -22.16
C ASP A 218 -23.43 -18.64 -20.91
N SER A 219 -24.10 -19.77 -21.13
CA SER A 219 -24.49 -20.71 -20.07
C SER A 219 -23.30 -21.16 -19.23
N LYS A 220 -23.55 -21.43 -17.94
CA LYS A 220 -22.55 -21.90 -16.98
C LYS A 220 -21.80 -23.14 -17.51
N LYS A 221 -20.47 -23.12 -17.39
CA LYS A 221 -19.57 -24.22 -17.81
C LYS A 221 -19.15 -25.03 -16.58
N ALA A 222 -18.98 -26.35 -16.74
CA ALA A 222 -18.53 -27.24 -15.68
C ALA A 222 -17.10 -26.90 -15.21
N ALA A 223 -16.82 -27.11 -13.93
CA ALA A 223 -15.50 -26.93 -13.35
C ALA A 223 -14.52 -27.99 -13.90
N GLY A 224 -13.33 -27.58 -14.36
CA GLY A 224 -12.28 -28.48 -14.87
C GLY A 224 -11.64 -28.03 -16.19
N LYS A 225 -10.64 -28.79 -16.68
CA LYS A 225 -9.81 -28.45 -17.86
C LYS A 225 -10.58 -28.32 -19.18
N LYS A 226 -11.71 -29.04 -19.36
CA LYS A 226 -12.48 -29.05 -20.62
C LYS A 226 -13.68 -28.08 -20.66
N ARG A 227 -13.94 -27.29 -19.60
CA ARG A 227 -14.99 -26.23 -19.49
C ARG A 227 -16.23 -26.47 -20.37
N VAL A 228 -16.89 -27.62 -20.20
CA VAL A 228 -18.05 -28.00 -21.03
C VAL A 228 -19.29 -27.21 -20.58
N PRO A 229 -20.06 -26.58 -21.50
CA PRO A 229 -21.32 -25.91 -21.16
C PRO A 229 -22.32 -26.87 -20.53
N ILE A 230 -23.04 -26.43 -19.50
CA ILE A 230 -24.08 -27.21 -18.81
C ILE A 230 -25.45 -26.84 -19.41
N PRO A 231 -26.14 -27.77 -20.09
CA PRO A 231 -27.50 -27.53 -20.58
C PRO A 231 -28.50 -27.37 -19.43
N ALA A 232 -29.43 -26.41 -19.55
CA ALA A 232 -30.48 -26.13 -18.56
C ALA A 232 -31.84 -25.93 -19.24
N TYR A 233 -32.94 -26.08 -18.50
CA TYR A 233 -34.28 -25.91 -19.08
C TYR A 233 -34.62 -24.44 -19.32
N THR A 234 -34.20 -23.58 -18.39
CA THR A 234 -34.49 -22.14 -18.37
C THR A 234 -33.21 -21.29 -18.42
N ILE A 235 -33.34 -20.03 -18.86
CA ILE A 235 -32.20 -19.10 -18.94
C ILE A 235 -31.69 -18.69 -17.55
N GLN A 236 -32.58 -18.69 -16.54
CA GLN A 236 -32.24 -18.41 -15.15
C GLN A 236 -31.35 -19.51 -14.55
N GLU A 237 -31.72 -20.78 -14.73
CA GLU A 237 -30.91 -21.93 -14.30
C GLU A 237 -29.55 -21.97 -15.00
N ALA A 238 -29.51 -21.58 -16.28
CA ALA A 238 -28.26 -21.47 -17.04
C ALA A 238 -27.31 -20.36 -16.51
N ASN A 239 -27.82 -19.47 -15.67
CA ASN A 239 -27.09 -18.38 -15.00
C ASN A 239 -26.31 -17.48 -15.99
N VAL A 240 -26.89 -17.22 -17.16
CA VAL A 240 -26.23 -16.50 -18.28
C VAL A 240 -25.83 -15.09 -17.88
N PHE A 241 -26.75 -14.33 -17.27
CA PHE A 241 -26.55 -12.89 -17.03
C PHE A 241 -25.60 -12.57 -15.88
N ASN A 242 -25.39 -13.53 -14.97
CA ASN A 242 -24.39 -13.44 -13.90
C ASN A 242 -23.03 -14.06 -14.30
N GLY A 243 -22.93 -14.62 -15.51
CA GLY A 243 -21.71 -15.20 -16.04
C GLY A 243 -20.68 -14.13 -16.42
N LEU A 244 -19.40 -14.53 -16.45
CA LEU A 244 -18.31 -13.68 -16.92
C LEU A 244 -18.48 -13.37 -18.43
N GLU A 245 -18.43 -12.09 -18.75
CA GLU A 245 -18.37 -11.61 -20.13
C GLU A 245 -17.05 -12.03 -20.77
N HIS A 246 -17.12 -12.45 -22.03
CA HIS A 246 -15.95 -12.63 -22.88
C HIS A 246 -16.15 -11.91 -24.21
N TYR A 247 -15.04 -11.55 -24.83
CA TYR A 247 -15.02 -10.71 -26.02
C TYR A 247 -14.60 -11.56 -27.22
N GLU A 248 -15.30 -11.36 -28.32
CA GLU A 248 -15.04 -12.06 -29.58
C GLU A 248 -14.89 -11.04 -30.71
N ILE A 249 -13.93 -11.30 -31.60
CA ILE A 249 -13.64 -10.46 -32.76
C ILE A 249 -13.62 -11.38 -33.98
N GLU A 250 -14.48 -11.07 -34.95
CA GLU A 250 -14.68 -11.85 -36.17
C GLU A 250 -14.60 -10.91 -37.39
N LEU A 251 -13.95 -11.36 -38.46
CA LEU A 251 -14.04 -10.71 -39.77
C LEU A 251 -14.91 -11.59 -40.67
N GLU A 252 -15.97 -11.03 -41.23
CA GLU A 252 -16.92 -11.73 -42.08
C GLU A 252 -16.88 -11.10 -43.49
N VAL A 253 -16.74 -11.92 -44.54
CA VAL A 253 -16.76 -11.40 -45.92
C VAL A 253 -18.18 -10.97 -46.31
N ASN A 254 -18.30 -9.77 -46.88
CA ASN A 254 -19.57 -9.28 -47.40
C ASN A 254 -19.86 -9.87 -48.79
N ASN A 255 -20.80 -10.81 -48.85
CA ASN A 255 -21.23 -11.49 -50.08
C ASN A 255 -21.69 -10.55 -51.19
N GLU A 256 -22.21 -9.36 -50.88
CA GLU A 256 -22.70 -8.39 -51.87
C GLU A 256 -21.57 -7.65 -52.61
N LYS A 257 -20.35 -7.64 -52.04
CA LYS A 257 -19.19 -6.91 -52.57
C LYS A 257 -18.11 -7.82 -53.17
N VAL A 258 -18.39 -9.11 -53.35
CA VAL A 258 -17.44 -10.11 -53.87
C VAL A 258 -18.05 -10.92 -55.02
N GLY A 259 -17.21 -11.46 -55.90
CA GLY A 259 -17.64 -12.26 -57.05
C GLY A 259 -17.72 -11.48 -58.37
N VAL A 260 -18.36 -12.08 -59.38
CA VAL A 260 -18.35 -11.61 -60.78
C VAL A 260 -18.97 -10.21 -60.87
N GLY A 261 -18.21 -9.23 -61.37
CA GLY A 261 -18.62 -7.83 -61.48
C GLY A 261 -18.19 -6.92 -60.32
N SER A 262 -17.57 -7.47 -59.27
CA SER A 262 -16.96 -6.70 -58.18
C SER A 262 -15.46 -6.44 -58.40
N LYS A 263 -14.87 -5.52 -57.64
CA LYS A 263 -13.41 -5.30 -57.58
C LYS A 263 -12.64 -6.46 -56.93
N HIS A 264 -13.34 -7.40 -56.29
CA HIS A 264 -12.77 -8.51 -55.51
C HIS A 264 -13.28 -9.84 -56.08
N ASN A 265 -13.04 -10.05 -57.38
CA ASN A 265 -13.53 -11.22 -58.13
C ASN A 265 -12.48 -12.35 -58.21
N SER A 266 -11.21 -12.07 -57.92
CA SER A 266 -10.12 -13.05 -57.89
C SER A 266 -9.80 -13.47 -56.45
N PRO A 267 -9.31 -14.72 -56.23
CA PRO A 267 -8.80 -15.14 -54.94
C PRO A 267 -7.68 -14.23 -54.40
N GLU A 268 -6.83 -13.71 -55.28
CA GLU A 268 -5.71 -12.84 -54.92
C GLU A 268 -6.18 -11.49 -54.37
N ASP A 269 -7.12 -10.83 -55.03
CA ASP A 269 -7.64 -9.52 -54.62
C ASP A 269 -8.38 -9.61 -53.27
N LEU A 270 -9.23 -10.63 -53.11
CA LEU A 270 -9.95 -10.87 -51.85
C LEU A 270 -8.98 -11.25 -50.72
N MET A 271 -7.95 -12.03 -51.01
CA MET A 271 -6.92 -12.38 -50.04
C MET A 271 -6.12 -11.16 -49.58
N ASP A 272 -5.83 -10.22 -50.48
CA ASP A 272 -5.14 -8.98 -50.13
C ASP A 272 -6.01 -8.08 -49.25
N ALA A 273 -7.32 -7.99 -49.51
CA ALA A 273 -8.25 -7.30 -48.63
C ALA A 273 -8.34 -7.97 -47.24
N LEU A 274 -8.41 -9.30 -47.19
CA LEU A 274 -8.42 -10.08 -45.94
C LEU A 274 -7.13 -9.87 -45.14
N ARG A 275 -5.96 -9.97 -45.78
CA ARG A 275 -4.66 -9.74 -45.12
C ARG A 275 -4.56 -8.35 -44.52
N LYS A 276 -5.02 -7.31 -45.23
CA LYS A 276 -5.07 -5.94 -44.71
C LYS A 276 -5.96 -5.84 -43.47
N CYS A 277 -7.18 -6.39 -43.53
CA CYS A 277 -8.11 -6.35 -42.38
C CYS A 277 -7.61 -7.18 -41.19
N ILE A 278 -7.03 -8.36 -41.44
CA ILE A 278 -6.41 -9.19 -40.41
C ILE A 278 -5.28 -8.43 -39.72
N ARG A 279 -4.42 -7.74 -40.49
CA ARG A 279 -3.36 -6.91 -39.94
C ARG A 279 -3.91 -5.77 -39.07
N ILE A 280 -4.99 -5.10 -39.47
CA ILE A 280 -5.63 -4.03 -38.68
C ILE A 280 -6.09 -4.57 -37.32
N VAL A 281 -6.76 -5.72 -37.29
CA VAL A 281 -7.22 -6.35 -36.03
C VAL A 281 -6.03 -6.76 -35.16
N LEU A 282 -5.03 -7.44 -35.74
CA LEU A 282 -3.82 -7.84 -35.01
C LEU A 282 -3.04 -6.63 -34.47
N SER A 283 -3.02 -5.52 -35.20
CA SER A 283 -2.42 -4.26 -34.75
C SER A 283 -3.10 -3.70 -33.51
N GLY A 284 -4.44 -3.80 -33.42
CA GLY A 284 -5.17 -3.44 -32.20
C GLY A 284 -4.88 -4.39 -31.04
N LEU A 285 -4.85 -5.70 -31.29
CA LEU A 285 -4.59 -6.73 -30.27
C LEU A 285 -3.17 -6.67 -29.70
N GLN A 286 -2.16 -6.43 -30.55
CA GLN A 286 -0.75 -6.36 -30.14
C GLN A 286 -0.27 -4.93 -29.89
N GLN A 287 -1.14 -3.92 -30.05
CA GLN A 287 -0.84 -2.50 -29.86
C GLN A 287 0.40 -2.03 -30.66
N THR A 288 0.52 -2.51 -31.90
CA THR A 288 1.61 -2.16 -32.81
C THR A 288 1.15 -2.10 -34.26
N LYS A 289 1.74 -1.21 -35.06
CA LYS A 289 1.58 -1.21 -36.52
C LYS A 289 2.24 -2.44 -37.19
N PHE A 290 3.08 -3.17 -36.46
CA PHE A 290 3.91 -4.27 -36.95
C PHE A 290 3.66 -5.55 -36.14
N PRO A 291 2.48 -6.19 -36.29
CA PRO A 291 2.16 -7.39 -35.52
C PRO A 291 3.12 -8.54 -35.87
N ILE A 292 3.61 -9.22 -34.83
CA ILE A 292 4.52 -10.37 -34.91
C ILE A 292 3.78 -11.68 -34.62
N SER A 293 4.37 -12.82 -34.97
CA SER A 293 3.77 -14.12 -34.61
C SER A 293 3.90 -14.38 -33.11
N TYR A 294 2.99 -15.19 -32.56
CA TYR A 294 3.06 -15.69 -31.19
C TYR A 294 4.32 -16.54 -30.96
N THR A 295 4.79 -17.25 -31.99
CA THR A 295 6.06 -17.98 -31.97
C THR A 295 7.26 -17.03 -31.83
N GLU A 296 7.32 -15.94 -32.59
CA GLU A 296 8.36 -14.92 -32.45
C GLU A 296 8.29 -14.25 -31.05
N ARG A 297 7.08 -13.90 -30.59
CA ARG A 297 6.87 -13.35 -29.25
C ARG A 297 7.46 -14.25 -28.16
N ASP A 298 7.17 -15.54 -28.21
CA ASP A 298 7.63 -16.49 -27.20
C ASP A 298 9.16 -16.66 -27.27
N VAL A 299 9.75 -16.70 -28.47
CA VAL A 299 11.22 -16.69 -28.64
C VAL A 299 11.84 -15.45 -28.01
N ILE A 300 11.31 -14.26 -28.27
CA ILE A 300 11.81 -13.00 -27.72
C ILE A 300 11.76 -12.98 -26.19
N LEU A 301 10.64 -13.43 -25.59
CA LEU A 301 10.53 -13.51 -24.14
C LEU A 301 11.54 -14.49 -23.53
N GLN A 302 11.80 -15.61 -24.21
CA GLN A 302 12.78 -16.59 -23.74
C GLN A 302 14.22 -16.07 -23.92
N SER A 303 14.50 -15.33 -24.99
CA SER A 303 15.79 -14.64 -25.19
C SER A 303 16.01 -13.55 -24.14
N TYR A 304 14.96 -12.81 -23.78
CA TYR A 304 14.99 -11.88 -22.64
C TYR A 304 15.29 -12.60 -21.32
N LEU A 305 14.61 -13.72 -21.03
CA LEU A 305 14.86 -14.49 -19.80
C LEU A 305 16.28 -15.08 -19.78
N LYS A 306 16.79 -15.52 -20.93
CA LYS A 306 18.17 -15.98 -21.08
C LYS A 306 19.18 -14.86 -20.86
N LEU A 307 18.89 -13.64 -21.32
CA LEU A 307 19.74 -12.47 -21.09
C LEU A 307 19.88 -12.19 -19.58
N ILE A 308 18.77 -12.21 -18.84
CA ILE A 308 18.80 -11.85 -17.40
C ILE A 308 19.33 -12.99 -16.51
N HIS A 309 19.08 -14.25 -16.84
CA HIS A 309 19.46 -15.40 -16.01
C HIS A 309 20.79 -16.06 -16.42
N GLY A 310 21.36 -15.65 -17.56
CA GLY A 310 22.61 -16.20 -18.07
C GLY A 310 22.48 -17.61 -18.66
N GLU A 311 23.61 -18.29 -18.83
CA GLU A 311 23.68 -19.58 -19.56
C GLU A 311 23.00 -20.75 -18.84
N ASN A 312 22.82 -20.67 -17.52
CA ASN A 312 22.15 -21.69 -16.70
C ASN A 312 20.62 -21.63 -16.76
N TYR A 313 20.06 -20.74 -17.60
CA TYR A 313 18.62 -20.60 -17.76
C TYR A 313 17.97 -21.86 -18.32
N THR A 314 16.90 -22.31 -17.68
CA THR A 314 16.03 -23.38 -18.18
C THR A 314 14.70 -22.80 -18.62
N TYR A 315 14.16 -23.34 -19.71
CA TYR A 315 12.89 -22.89 -20.28
C TYR A 315 11.79 -22.92 -19.22
N LYS A 316 11.26 -21.76 -18.84
CA LYS A 316 10.16 -21.61 -17.88
C LYS A 316 9.01 -20.81 -18.49
N ARG A 317 7.84 -20.94 -17.89
CA ARG A 317 6.69 -20.11 -18.22
C ARG A 317 6.91 -18.69 -17.71
N VAL A 318 6.76 -17.72 -18.61
CA VAL A 318 6.88 -16.29 -18.32
C VAL A 318 5.69 -15.84 -17.46
N MET A 319 5.96 -15.09 -16.40
CA MET A 319 4.97 -14.50 -15.50
C MET A 319 5.21 -12.99 -15.36
N PRO A 320 4.20 -12.19 -14.99
CA PRO A 320 4.37 -10.76 -14.71
C PRO A 320 5.45 -10.44 -13.67
N ASN A 321 5.79 -11.41 -12.81
CA ASN A 321 6.85 -11.27 -11.81
C ASN A 321 8.26 -11.28 -12.41
N ASP A 322 8.43 -11.69 -13.68
CA ASP A 322 9.72 -11.70 -14.38
C ASP A 322 10.16 -10.31 -14.87
N PHE A 323 9.32 -9.28 -14.71
CA PHE A 323 9.68 -7.88 -15.01
C PHE A 323 10.70 -7.36 -13.97
N ILE A 324 11.94 -7.08 -14.38
CA ILE A 324 13.04 -6.73 -13.46
C ILE A 324 13.15 -5.24 -13.07
N GLY A 325 12.40 -4.34 -13.72
CA GLY A 325 12.44 -2.91 -13.40
C GLY A 325 11.82 -2.64 -12.02
N PRO A 326 12.55 -2.06 -11.05
CA PRO A 326 12.04 -1.84 -9.71
C PRO A 326 11.07 -0.66 -9.66
N GLY A 327 10.00 -0.77 -8.88
CA GLY A 327 9.08 0.34 -8.60
C GLY A 327 9.65 1.35 -7.59
N SER A 328 9.17 2.59 -7.63
CA SER A 328 9.56 3.66 -6.69
C SER A 328 8.54 3.84 -5.55
N TYR A 329 9.03 4.20 -4.36
CA TYR A 329 8.23 4.59 -3.20
C TYR A 329 7.69 6.00 -3.32
N THR A 330 6.56 6.29 -2.68
CA THR A 330 6.02 7.66 -2.61
C THR A 330 6.90 8.49 -1.66
N LEU A 331 7.34 9.68 -2.09
CA LEU A 331 8.15 10.60 -1.29
C LEU A 331 7.33 11.12 -0.10
N GLN A 332 7.91 11.11 1.11
CA GLN A 332 7.29 11.58 2.35
C GLN A 332 8.10 12.72 2.98
N ILE A 333 7.48 13.46 3.91
CA ILE A 333 8.10 14.61 4.58
C ILE A 333 9.42 14.23 5.26
N GLU A 334 9.49 13.05 5.86
CA GLU A 334 10.72 12.52 6.48
C GLU A 334 11.91 12.39 5.51
N ASN A 335 11.67 12.30 4.20
CA ASN A 335 12.70 12.19 3.18
C ASN A 335 13.24 13.55 2.71
N ILE A 336 12.61 14.67 3.10
CA ILE A 336 12.99 16.03 2.67
C ILE A 336 13.47 16.93 3.83
N ILE A 337 13.20 16.55 5.08
CA ILE A 337 13.67 17.27 6.29
C ILE A 337 15.21 17.18 6.37
N PRO A 338 15.93 18.22 6.87
CA PRO A 338 17.36 18.12 7.15
C PRO A 338 17.67 16.87 7.98
N LYS A 339 18.57 16.03 7.48
CA LYS A 339 18.89 14.74 8.10
C LYS A 339 19.55 14.97 9.47
N PRO A 340 18.97 14.50 10.58
CA PRO A 340 19.71 14.42 11.85
C PRO A 340 20.90 13.46 11.68
N ASP A 341 22.05 13.76 12.29
CA ASP A 341 23.30 13.00 12.11
C ASP A 341 23.15 11.46 12.29
N ASP A 342 22.15 11.01 13.06
CA ASP A 342 21.85 9.60 13.36
C ASP A 342 20.67 8.98 12.57
N SER A 343 20.08 9.69 11.60
CA SER A 343 18.92 9.19 10.85
C SER A 343 19.31 8.27 9.69
N LYS A 344 18.62 7.12 9.58
CA LYS A 344 18.77 6.16 8.47
C LYS A 344 17.67 6.25 7.43
N VAL A 345 16.74 7.19 7.60
CA VAL A 345 15.70 7.43 6.61
C VAL A 345 16.38 7.94 5.34
N PRO A 346 16.13 7.34 4.16
CA PRO A 346 16.69 7.85 2.93
C PRO A 346 16.21 9.29 2.70
N ASN A 347 17.14 10.17 2.33
CA ASN A 347 16.89 11.59 2.24
C ASN A 347 17.34 12.13 0.89
N ILE A 348 16.47 12.87 0.20
CA ILE A 348 16.76 13.35 -1.16
C ILE A 348 17.76 14.51 -1.20
N ARG A 349 18.11 15.10 -0.05
CA ARG A 349 19.06 16.22 0.03
C ARG A 349 20.50 15.77 -0.27
N ASP A 350 20.81 14.48 -0.10
CA ASP A 350 22.17 13.93 -0.24
C ASP A 350 22.26 12.88 -1.35
N ASN A 351 23.06 13.12 -2.39
CA ASN A 351 23.37 12.15 -3.45
C ASN A 351 22.16 11.61 -4.24
N TYR A 352 21.23 12.49 -4.62
CA TYR A 352 20.12 12.16 -5.52
C TYR A 352 20.16 12.93 -6.84
N THR A 353 19.67 12.26 -7.87
CA THR A 353 19.24 12.89 -9.13
C THR A 353 17.74 13.03 -9.15
N VAL A 354 17.24 14.07 -9.83
CA VAL A 354 15.83 14.31 -10.09
C VAL A 354 15.58 14.42 -11.59
N THR A 355 14.45 13.87 -12.04
CA THR A 355 13.93 13.95 -13.41
C THR A 355 12.41 14.09 -13.40
N ASP A 356 11.82 14.46 -14.53
CA ASP A 356 10.37 14.54 -14.70
C ASP A 356 9.73 13.15 -14.62
N LYS A 357 8.50 13.10 -14.11
CA LYS A 357 7.63 11.93 -14.25
C LYS A 357 6.71 12.15 -15.45
N ALA A 358 6.88 11.37 -16.51
CA ALA A 358 6.03 11.49 -17.69
C ALA A 358 4.71 10.73 -17.48
N ASP A 359 3.65 11.20 -18.12
CA ASP A 359 2.38 10.46 -18.22
C ASP A 359 2.46 9.39 -19.33
N GLY A 360 3.43 8.48 -19.18
CA GLY A 360 3.74 7.41 -20.13
C GLY A 360 3.54 6.01 -19.55
N GLU A 361 3.51 5.00 -20.42
CA GLU A 361 3.46 3.60 -20.00
C GLU A 361 4.87 3.07 -19.77
N ARG A 362 5.18 2.62 -18.54
CA ARG A 362 6.46 1.99 -18.24
C ARG A 362 6.64 0.68 -19.03
N LYS A 363 7.70 0.61 -19.83
CA LYS A 363 8.06 -0.55 -20.66
C LYS A 363 9.58 -0.68 -20.69
N LEU A 364 10.09 -1.91 -20.70
CA LEU A 364 11.50 -2.16 -20.98
C LEU A 364 11.71 -2.13 -22.50
N LEU A 365 12.84 -1.60 -22.97
CA LEU A 365 13.25 -1.68 -24.38
C LEU A 365 14.35 -2.73 -24.51
N TYR A 366 14.03 -3.82 -25.20
CA TYR A 366 14.92 -4.95 -25.45
C TYR A 366 15.38 -4.95 -26.91
N ILE A 367 16.70 -4.99 -27.12
CA ILE A 367 17.30 -5.17 -28.44
C ILE A 367 17.76 -6.63 -28.54
N ASN A 368 17.18 -7.37 -29.48
CA ASN A 368 17.48 -8.79 -29.64
C ASN A 368 18.84 -9.03 -30.33
N GLU A 369 19.18 -10.30 -30.55
CA GLU A 369 20.42 -10.72 -31.22
C GLU A 369 20.51 -10.34 -32.72
N ASP A 370 19.39 -9.97 -33.34
CA ASP A 370 19.33 -9.51 -34.74
C ASP A 370 19.30 -7.97 -34.86
N GLY A 371 19.37 -7.25 -33.73
CA GLY A 371 19.28 -5.79 -33.69
C GLY A 371 17.86 -5.22 -33.80
N LYS A 372 16.82 -6.05 -33.76
CA LYS A 372 15.42 -5.60 -33.71
C LYS A 372 15.05 -5.10 -32.31
N LEU A 373 14.24 -4.04 -32.26
CA LEU A 373 13.80 -3.40 -31.02
C LEU A 373 12.41 -3.89 -30.61
N TYR A 374 12.26 -4.30 -29.36
CA TYR A 374 10.99 -4.74 -28.78
C TYR A 374 10.75 -4.03 -27.45
N MET A 375 9.53 -3.57 -27.21
CA MET A 375 9.11 -3.08 -25.89
C MET A 375 8.42 -4.21 -25.12
N ILE A 376 8.72 -4.34 -23.84
CA ILE A 376 8.13 -5.33 -22.93
C ILE A 376 7.43 -4.60 -21.80
N ASP A 377 6.11 -4.77 -21.67
CA ASP A 377 5.34 -4.13 -20.60
C ASP A 377 5.46 -4.86 -19.25
N THR A 378 4.90 -4.26 -18.19
CA THR A 378 4.92 -4.84 -16.83
C THR A 378 4.13 -6.14 -16.65
N ASN A 379 3.34 -6.53 -17.66
CA ASN A 379 2.59 -7.77 -17.75
C ASN A 379 3.27 -8.80 -18.68
N MET A 380 4.49 -8.51 -19.14
CA MET A 380 5.28 -9.31 -20.08
C MET A 380 4.66 -9.47 -21.48
N ASN A 381 3.86 -8.50 -21.94
CA ASN A 381 3.47 -8.43 -23.35
C ASN A 381 4.58 -7.77 -24.17
N VAL A 382 4.88 -8.35 -25.32
CA VAL A 382 5.90 -7.85 -26.26
C VAL A 382 5.23 -7.02 -27.35
N ILE A 383 5.76 -5.82 -27.59
CA ILE A 383 5.31 -4.89 -28.62
C ILE A 383 6.50 -4.63 -29.54
N PHE A 384 6.40 -5.02 -30.80
CA PHE A 384 7.45 -4.75 -31.78
C PHE A 384 7.37 -3.30 -32.27
N THR A 385 8.49 -2.58 -32.29
CA THR A 385 8.54 -1.16 -32.67
C THR A 385 8.52 -0.94 -34.18
N GLY A 386 8.80 -1.98 -34.98
CA GLY A 386 9.03 -1.85 -36.43
C GLY A 386 10.41 -1.30 -36.80
N THR A 387 11.31 -1.18 -35.84
CA THR A 387 12.65 -0.63 -36.03
C THR A 387 13.74 -1.65 -35.70
N LYS A 388 14.90 -1.46 -36.32
CA LYS A 388 16.13 -2.21 -36.05
C LYS A 388 17.33 -1.27 -36.01
N THR A 389 18.41 -1.72 -35.37
CA THR A 389 19.73 -1.12 -35.48
C THR A 389 20.68 -2.11 -36.14
N ASP A 390 21.61 -1.62 -36.96
CA ASP A 390 22.68 -2.44 -37.54
C ASP A 390 23.95 -2.42 -36.66
N GLU A 391 23.94 -1.64 -35.56
CA GLU A 391 25.06 -1.50 -34.64
C GLU A 391 25.14 -2.73 -33.71
N LYS A 392 26.02 -3.67 -34.07
CA LYS A 392 26.17 -4.96 -33.38
C LYS A 392 26.58 -4.83 -31.91
N THR A 393 27.26 -3.75 -31.54
CA THR A 393 27.67 -3.50 -30.15
C THR A 393 26.47 -3.26 -29.21
N LEU A 394 25.29 -2.96 -29.74
CA LEU A 394 24.07 -2.73 -28.97
C LEU A 394 23.16 -3.96 -28.89
N TYR A 395 23.52 -5.07 -29.52
CA TYR A 395 22.68 -6.28 -29.54
C TYR A 395 22.60 -6.90 -28.15
N ASN A 396 21.51 -7.59 -27.82
CA ASN A 396 21.29 -8.18 -26.48
C ASN A 396 21.43 -7.15 -25.35
N SER A 397 20.77 -6.01 -25.52
CA SER A 397 20.76 -4.90 -24.55
C SER A 397 19.35 -4.65 -24.02
N LEU A 398 19.27 -4.09 -22.80
CA LEU A 398 18.01 -3.85 -22.10
C LEU A 398 18.03 -2.51 -21.38
N LEU A 399 17.07 -1.65 -21.71
CA LEU A 399 16.87 -0.33 -21.12
C LEU A 399 15.54 -0.29 -20.36
N ASP A 400 15.45 0.56 -19.34
CA ASP A 400 14.18 0.88 -18.66
C ASP A 400 13.75 2.32 -18.99
N GLY A 401 12.45 2.52 -19.15
CA GLY A 401 11.92 3.73 -19.74
C GLY A 401 10.39 3.83 -19.74
N GLU A 402 9.91 4.97 -20.22
CA GLU A 402 8.49 5.27 -20.39
C GLU A 402 8.18 5.44 -21.87
N TYR A 403 7.16 4.72 -22.36
CA TYR A 403 6.64 4.86 -23.70
C TYR A 403 5.49 5.86 -23.71
N ILE A 404 5.67 6.93 -24.49
CA ILE A 404 4.75 8.06 -24.59
C ILE A 404 4.09 8.01 -25.96
N SER A 405 2.77 7.79 -25.95
CA SER A 405 1.97 7.56 -27.17
C SER A 405 1.30 8.83 -27.71
N LYS A 406 1.25 9.91 -26.92
CA LYS A 406 0.61 11.17 -27.27
C LYS A 406 1.43 12.37 -26.80
N ASN A 407 1.39 13.44 -27.57
CA ASN A 407 1.92 14.74 -27.14
C ASN A 407 0.88 15.50 -26.29
N LYS A 408 1.27 16.67 -25.78
CA LYS A 408 0.40 17.56 -24.99
C LYS A 408 -0.91 17.94 -25.70
N ASN A 409 -0.88 18.07 -27.03
CA ASN A 409 -2.02 18.41 -27.87
C ASN A 409 -2.94 17.21 -28.17
N GLY A 410 -2.61 16.03 -27.67
CA GLY A 410 -3.35 14.79 -27.92
C GLY A 410 -3.05 14.12 -29.27
N GLU A 411 -2.08 14.62 -30.03
CA GLU A 411 -1.63 14.03 -31.30
C GLU A 411 -0.74 12.81 -31.04
N SER A 412 -0.76 11.84 -31.95
CA SER A 412 0.01 10.59 -31.78
C SER A 412 1.52 10.84 -31.85
N MET A 413 2.23 10.38 -30.83
CA MET A 413 3.69 10.42 -30.73
C MET A 413 4.22 9.03 -30.41
N TYR A 414 5.41 8.68 -30.91
CA TYR A 414 6.04 7.37 -30.64
C TYR A 414 7.40 7.58 -29.99
N LEU A 415 7.41 8.12 -28.76
CA LEU A 415 8.62 8.45 -28.03
C LEU A 415 8.84 7.42 -26.90
N TYR A 416 10.05 6.86 -26.83
CA TYR A 416 10.52 6.10 -25.69
C TYR A 416 11.56 6.94 -24.92
N ALA A 417 11.17 7.36 -23.72
CA ALA A 417 12.02 8.13 -22.81
C ALA A 417 12.75 7.15 -21.86
N ALA A 418 14.01 6.84 -22.16
CA ALA A 418 14.84 5.96 -21.35
C ALA A 418 15.36 6.70 -20.11
N PHE A 419 15.31 6.05 -18.95
CA PHE A 419 15.78 6.63 -17.69
C PHE A 419 16.82 5.75 -16.98
N ASP A 420 16.98 4.47 -17.35
CA ASP A 420 18.04 3.59 -16.81
C ASP A 420 18.47 2.53 -17.83
N LEU A 421 19.63 1.90 -17.59
CA LEU A 421 20.26 0.92 -18.46
C LEU A 421 20.69 -0.32 -17.65
N TYR A 422 20.20 -1.49 -18.03
CA TYR A 422 20.43 -2.74 -17.28
C TYR A 422 21.41 -3.69 -17.95
N PHE A 423 21.39 -3.79 -19.27
CA PHE A 423 22.28 -4.67 -20.00
C PHE A 423 22.78 -4.00 -21.28
N VAL A 424 24.06 -4.19 -21.58
CA VAL A 424 24.68 -3.81 -22.86
C VAL A 424 25.48 -4.99 -23.37
N ASN A 425 25.16 -5.48 -24.57
CA ASN A 425 25.90 -6.59 -25.19
C ASN A 425 26.08 -7.81 -24.26
N LYS A 426 24.99 -8.26 -23.62
CA LYS A 426 24.95 -9.34 -22.61
C LYS A 426 25.62 -9.04 -21.27
N GLN A 427 26.36 -7.94 -21.12
CA GLN A 427 26.96 -7.55 -19.86
C GLN A 427 25.96 -6.77 -19.01
N SER A 428 25.83 -7.14 -17.74
CA SER A 428 25.02 -6.41 -16.77
C SER A 428 25.71 -5.09 -16.41
N THR A 429 24.95 -4.01 -16.43
CA THR A 429 25.37 -2.67 -15.96
C THR A 429 24.71 -2.29 -14.65
N ARG A 430 23.88 -3.18 -14.08
CA ARG A 430 23.04 -2.93 -12.90
C ARG A 430 23.86 -2.70 -11.63
N GLU A 431 25.07 -3.25 -11.61
CA GLU A 431 26.04 -3.19 -10.51
C GLU A 431 26.71 -1.82 -10.40
N TYR A 432 26.75 -1.05 -11.49
CA TYR A 432 27.38 0.27 -11.52
C TYR A 432 26.53 1.33 -10.83
N GLU A 433 27.17 2.40 -10.36
CA GLU A 433 26.48 3.57 -9.81
C GLU A 433 25.73 4.33 -10.91
N PHE A 434 24.70 5.08 -10.53
CA PHE A 434 23.84 5.77 -11.50
C PHE A 434 24.51 7.01 -12.12
N TYR A 435 25.06 7.88 -11.27
CA TYR A 435 25.57 9.20 -11.65
C TYR A 435 26.82 9.56 -10.85
N ASP A 436 27.79 10.19 -11.50
CA ASP A 436 29.00 10.69 -10.84
C ASP A 436 28.71 12.00 -10.12
N ASN A 437 28.72 11.94 -8.79
CA ASN A 437 28.58 13.11 -7.93
C ASN A 437 29.86 13.43 -7.15
N SER A 438 31.00 12.84 -7.53
CA SER A 438 32.28 13.11 -6.88
C SER A 438 32.84 14.46 -7.34
N GLU A 439 32.91 15.42 -6.43
CA GLU A 439 33.70 16.63 -6.62
C GLU A 439 35.18 16.23 -6.53
N ILE A 440 35.90 16.17 -7.65
CA ILE A 440 37.36 16.19 -7.61
C ILE A 440 37.75 17.63 -7.30
N ASP A 441 38.30 17.87 -6.10
CA ASP A 441 39.01 19.11 -5.82
C ASP A 441 40.16 19.22 -6.82
N LEU A 442 40.17 20.32 -7.60
CA LEU A 442 41.15 20.60 -8.65
C LEU A 442 42.61 20.67 -8.15
N ASP A 443 42.82 20.62 -6.83
CA ASP A 443 44.15 20.59 -6.21
C ASP A 443 44.72 19.16 -6.05
N GLU A 444 43.89 18.10 -6.08
CA GLU A 444 44.34 16.70 -5.97
C GLU A 444 44.67 16.03 -7.31
N GLU A 445 44.35 16.67 -8.45
CA GLU A 445 44.67 16.14 -9.79
C GLU A 445 46.19 15.98 -10.03
N LYS A 446 47.04 16.69 -9.28
CA LYS A 446 48.49 16.66 -9.50
C LYS A 446 49.23 15.51 -8.81
N GLU A 447 48.61 14.80 -7.87
CA GLU A 447 49.29 13.69 -7.14
C GLU A 447 48.79 12.28 -7.51
N ILE A 448 47.63 12.13 -8.17
CA ILE A 448 47.03 10.81 -8.47
C ILE A 448 47.32 10.32 -9.91
N GLU A 449 48.23 10.96 -10.65
CA GLU A 449 48.58 10.54 -12.02
C GLU A 449 49.44 9.26 -12.14
N LYS A 450 49.73 8.55 -11.04
CA LYS A 450 50.60 7.36 -11.09
C LYS A 450 50.16 6.23 -10.18
N GLU A 451 48.95 5.69 -10.38
CA GLU A 451 48.67 4.28 -10.16
C GLU A 451 47.34 3.89 -10.82
N GLN A 452 47.31 2.71 -11.44
CA GLN A 452 46.31 2.20 -12.38
C GLN A 452 44.85 2.43 -11.94
N LYS A 453 44.17 3.46 -12.46
CA LYS A 453 42.71 3.64 -12.33
C LYS A 453 42.02 3.01 -13.53
N GLU A 454 41.31 1.90 -13.32
CA GLU A 454 40.17 1.57 -14.17
C GLU A 454 39.17 2.73 -14.06
N GLU A 455 38.81 3.38 -15.18
CA GLU A 455 37.79 4.44 -15.19
C GLU A 455 36.48 3.90 -14.60
N LYS A 456 36.03 4.48 -13.49
CA LYS A 456 34.78 4.11 -12.84
C LYS A 456 33.61 4.41 -13.78
N LYS A 457 32.79 3.40 -14.09
CA LYS A 457 31.66 3.51 -15.03
C LYS A 457 30.37 3.87 -14.31
N TYR A 458 29.57 4.74 -14.91
CA TYR A 458 28.26 5.17 -14.41
C TYR A 458 27.13 4.86 -15.40
N ARG A 459 25.98 4.42 -14.91
CA ARG A 459 24.85 3.98 -15.75
C ARG A 459 24.29 5.11 -16.62
N LEU A 460 24.17 6.34 -16.12
CA LEU A 460 23.64 7.46 -16.91
C LEU A 460 24.56 7.82 -18.08
N ALA A 461 25.89 7.83 -17.85
CA ALA A 461 26.87 8.08 -18.91
C ALA A 461 26.83 6.98 -19.98
N LEU A 462 26.74 5.72 -19.55
CA LEU A 462 26.56 4.58 -20.46
C LEU A 462 25.24 4.68 -21.24
N LEU A 463 24.15 5.12 -20.62
CA LEU A 463 22.85 5.31 -21.27
C LEU A 463 22.90 6.41 -22.34
N ASN A 464 23.52 7.55 -22.05
CA ASN A 464 23.70 8.62 -23.04
C ASN A 464 24.50 8.14 -24.24
N ASN A 465 25.65 7.50 -24.00
CA ASN A 465 26.47 6.91 -25.07
C ASN A 465 25.70 5.85 -25.86
N PHE A 466 24.89 5.03 -25.19
CA PHE A 466 24.05 4.02 -25.83
C PHE A 466 23.04 4.65 -26.80
N VAL A 467 22.33 5.68 -26.36
CA VAL A 467 21.29 6.36 -27.17
C VAL A 467 21.93 7.13 -28.34
N GLU A 468 23.11 7.72 -28.17
CA GLU A 468 23.86 8.38 -29.25
C GLU A 468 24.31 7.40 -30.34
N LEU A 469 24.74 6.19 -29.94
CA LEU A 469 25.11 5.12 -30.87
C LEU A 469 23.90 4.48 -31.56
N LEU A 470 22.71 4.59 -30.96
CA LEU A 470 21.49 3.94 -31.44
C LEU A 470 20.96 4.60 -32.71
N LYS A 471 21.43 4.12 -33.86
CA LYS A 471 20.91 4.48 -35.18
C LYS A 471 19.77 3.55 -35.56
N LEU A 472 18.56 4.10 -35.63
CA LEU A 472 17.34 3.37 -35.97
C LEU A 472 17.10 3.35 -37.48
N LYS A 473 16.82 2.17 -38.02
CA LYS A 473 16.35 1.94 -39.39
C LYS A 473 14.98 1.28 -39.37
N SER A 474 14.12 1.63 -40.32
CA SER A 474 12.82 0.97 -40.49
C SER A 474 13.01 -0.42 -41.10
N ILE A 475 12.25 -1.41 -40.62
CA ILE A 475 12.27 -2.75 -41.22
C ILE A 475 11.70 -2.81 -42.65
N LEU A 476 11.01 -1.75 -43.07
CA LEU A 476 10.46 -1.64 -44.43
C LEU A 476 11.52 -1.18 -45.45
N GLU A 477 12.72 -0.79 -45.01
CA GLU A 477 13.80 -0.45 -45.93
C GLU A 477 14.26 -1.67 -46.71
N THR A 478 14.28 -1.55 -48.03
CA THR A 478 14.77 -2.61 -48.92
C THR A 478 16.29 -2.71 -48.84
N LYS A 479 16.81 -3.92 -48.62
CA LYS A 479 18.24 -4.24 -48.77
C LYS A 479 18.63 -4.13 -50.25
N GLY A 480 18.96 -2.94 -50.71
CA GLY A 480 19.66 -2.74 -51.98
C GLY A 480 21.17 -2.95 -51.80
N GLU A 481 21.88 -3.31 -52.88
CA GLU A 481 23.34 -3.48 -52.90
C GLU A 481 24.13 -2.17 -52.66
N VAL A 482 23.43 -1.03 -52.62
CA VAL A 482 24.00 0.29 -52.33
C VAL A 482 23.15 0.95 -51.23
N GLU A 483 23.76 1.34 -50.11
CA GLU A 483 23.10 2.15 -49.08
C GLU A 483 22.61 3.47 -49.69
N LYS A 484 21.30 3.65 -49.80
CA LYS A 484 20.71 4.92 -50.24
C LYS A 484 20.97 5.96 -49.14
N LYS A 485 21.62 7.08 -49.50
CA LYS A 485 21.91 8.21 -48.58
C LYS A 485 20.66 8.85 -47.95
N ILE A 486 19.47 8.61 -48.51
CA ILE A 486 18.20 9.14 -48.00
C ILE A 486 17.27 7.95 -47.72
N PRO A 487 16.81 7.76 -46.46
CA PRO A 487 15.90 6.69 -46.09
C PRO A 487 14.59 6.83 -46.87
N THR A 488 14.09 5.71 -47.39
CA THR A 488 12.85 5.68 -48.21
C THR A 488 11.58 5.60 -47.37
N HIS A 489 11.71 5.22 -46.10
CA HIS A 489 10.63 5.12 -45.14
C HIS A 489 11.00 5.90 -43.87
N ALA A 490 10.11 6.79 -43.43
CA ALA A 490 10.30 7.52 -42.18
C ALA A 490 10.27 6.57 -40.97
N VAL A 491 11.12 6.84 -39.99
CA VAL A 491 11.13 6.15 -38.69
C VAL A 491 10.32 7.00 -37.71
N ASP A 492 9.06 6.62 -37.46
CA ASP A 492 8.19 7.34 -36.52
C ASP A 492 8.65 7.21 -35.06
N PHE A 493 9.33 6.11 -34.72
CA PHE A 493 9.73 5.76 -33.36
C PHE A 493 11.05 6.43 -32.96
N ARG A 494 11.04 7.18 -31.85
CA ARG A 494 12.19 7.90 -31.31
C ARG A 494 12.57 7.39 -29.93
N VAL A 495 13.86 7.26 -29.68
CA VAL A 495 14.42 6.95 -28.35
C VAL A 495 15.18 8.17 -27.87
N LYS A 496 14.88 8.67 -26.67
CA LYS A 496 15.59 9.78 -26.02
C LYS A 496 15.95 9.39 -24.59
N CYS A 497 17.08 9.87 -24.10
CA CYS A 497 17.42 9.78 -22.68
C CYS A 497 16.69 10.90 -21.92
N LYS A 498 16.16 10.60 -20.74
CA LYS A 498 15.62 11.64 -19.83
C LYS A 498 16.74 12.54 -19.33
N THR A 499 16.42 13.79 -19.09
CA THR A 499 17.36 14.74 -18.49
C THR A 499 17.31 14.61 -16.97
N PHE A 500 18.48 14.44 -16.36
CA PHE A 500 18.65 14.35 -14.91
C PHE A 500 19.40 15.57 -14.39
N TYR A 501 19.00 16.04 -13.22
CA TYR A 501 19.71 17.08 -12.48
C TYR A 501 20.11 16.53 -11.12
N SER A 502 21.34 16.82 -10.67
CA SER A 502 21.82 16.46 -9.33
C SER A 502 22.09 17.70 -8.49
N SER A 503 22.17 17.51 -7.17
CA SER A 503 22.65 18.53 -6.25
C SER A 503 24.17 18.71 -6.36
N ASN A 504 24.66 19.95 -6.45
CA ASN A 504 26.07 20.34 -6.39
C ASN A 504 26.26 21.55 -5.46
N LYS A 505 27.50 21.98 -5.17
CA LYS A 505 27.79 23.17 -4.32
C LYS A 505 26.99 24.44 -4.69
N ASN A 506 26.59 24.59 -5.95
CA ASN A 506 25.88 25.78 -6.47
C ASN A 506 24.37 25.57 -6.65
N MET A 507 23.85 24.35 -6.54
CA MET A 507 22.46 24.00 -6.85
C MET A 507 21.96 22.90 -5.91
N SER A 508 20.98 23.22 -5.09
CA SER A 508 20.32 22.23 -4.22
C SER A 508 19.39 21.30 -5.02
N VAL A 509 19.02 20.16 -4.44
CA VAL A 509 17.99 19.27 -5.04
C VAL A 509 16.65 20.00 -5.25
N PHE A 510 16.30 20.95 -4.37
CA PHE A 510 15.08 21.75 -4.50
C PHE A 510 15.17 22.72 -5.67
N SER A 511 16.33 23.36 -5.87
CA SER A 511 16.61 24.20 -7.05
C SER A 511 16.51 23.39 -8.34
N ALA A 512 16.96 22.14 -8.34
CA ALA A 512 16.80 21.21 -9.46
C ALA A 512 15.31 20.86 -9.71
N CYS A 513 14.53 20.63 -8.65
CA CYS A 513 13.08 20.43 -8.74
C CYS A 513 12.36 21.66 -9.32
N SER A 514 12.67 22.86 -8.80
CA SER A 514 12.15 24.13 -9.28
C SER A 514 12.43 24.34 -10.78
N LYS A 515 13.63 23.99 -11.24
CA LYS A 515 14.00 24.05 -12.65
C LYS A 515 13.12 23.12 -13.52
N ILE A 516 12.88 21.88 -13.09
CA ILE A 516 12.01 20.97 -13.84
C ILE A 516 10.55 21.47 -13.81
N LEU A 517 10.06 21.90 -12.65
CA LEU A 517 8.68 22.34 -12.48
C LEU A 517 8.37 23.62 -13.26
N SER A 518 9.26 24.61 -13.26
CA SER A 518 9.12 25.84 -14.07
C SER A 518 9.10 25.53 -15.57
N MET A 519 9.89 24.55 -16.05
CA MET A 519 9.83 24.07 -17.43
C MET A 519 8.50 23.38 -17.78
N THR A 520 7.75 22.93 -16.78
CA THR A 520 6.43 22.30 -16.98
C THR A 520 5.26 23.27 -16.80
N GLN A 521 5.39 24.29 -15.94
CA GLN A 521 4.30 25.21 -15.57
C GLN A 521 4.35 26.56 -16.30
N GLU A 522 5.53 27.11 -16.60
CA GLU A 522 5.68 28.48 -17.15
C GLU A 522 6.13 28.51 -18.62
N ASN A 523 6.82 27.47 -19.10
CA ASN A 523 7.34 27.37 -20.47
C ASN A 523 6.84 26.11 -21.17
N ASP A 524 5.62 26.17 -21.71
CA ASP A 524 4.88 25.02 -22.27
C ASP A 524 5.57 24.32 -23.47
N ASN A 525 6.69 24.87 -23.98
CA ASN A 525 7.38 24.42 -25.20
C ASN A 525 8.59 23.47 -24.99
N LEU A 526 9.04 23.19 -23.77
CA LEU A 526 10.27 22.37 -23.56
C LEU A 526 10.01 20.85 -23.55
N PHE A 527 8.92 20.41 -22.92
CA PHE A 527 8.51 19.01 -22.95
C PHE A 527 7.43 18.78 -24.02
N GLU A 528 7.63 17.76 -24.85
CA GLU A 528 6.68 17.38 -25.91
C GLU A 528 5.42 16.67 -25.35
N TYR A 529 5.38 16.37 -24.04
CA TYR A 529 4.39 15.51 -23.38
C TYR A 529 3.98 16.04 -21.99
N ASN A 530 2.88 15.49 -21.46
CA ASN A 530 2.38 15.81 -20.12
C ASN A 530 3.23 15.14 -19.03
N THR A 531 3.43 15.84 -17.92
CA THR A 531 4.15 15.35 -16.74
C THR A 531 3.23 15.40 -15.52
N ASP A 532 3.37 14.44 -14.60
CA ASP A 532 2.49 14.29 -13.43
C ASP A 532 3.27 14.22 -12.10
N GLY A 533 4.51 14.72 -12.08
CA GLY A 533 5.35 14.78 -10.88
C GLY A 533 6.84 14.65 -11.17
N LEU A 534 7.58 14.18 -10.18
CA LEU A 534 9.04 14.05 -10.19
C LEU A 534 9.47 12.64 -9.78
N ILE A 535 10.60 12.17 -10.32
CA ILE A 535 11.25 10.92 -9.93
C ILE A 535 12.64 11.24 -9.36
N PHE A 536 12.95 10.65 -8.22
CA PHE A 536 14.23 10.75 -7.55
C PHE A 536 14.96 9.40 -7.60
N THR A 537 16.18 9.41 -8.12
CA THR A 537 17.03 8.22 -8.26
C THR A 537 18.37 8.46 -7.56
N PRO A 538 18.81 7.56 -6.67
CA PRO A 538 20.06 7.74 -5.93
C PRO A 538 21.27 7.66 -6.87
N CYS A 539 22.26 8.56 -6.70
CA CYS A 539 23.43 8.68 -7.57
C CYS A 539 24.39 7.49 -7.42
N ASN A 540 24.66 7.06 -6.20
CA ASN A 540 25.77 6.17 -5.80
C ASN A 540 25.33 4.73 -5.50
N MET A 541 24.18 4.29 -6.03
CA MET A 541 23.64 2.95 -5.76
C MET A 541 23.44 2.12 -7.02
N ALA A 542 23.72 0.82 -6.90
CA ALA A 542 23.32 -0.20 -7.87
C ALA A 542 21.78 -0.30 -7.97
N VAL A 543 21.26 -0.82 -9.09
CA VAL A 543 19.81 -0.86 -9.37
C VAL A 543 19.06 -1.63 -8.30
N GLY A 544 18.25 -0.95 -7.49
CA GLY A 544 17.46 -1.59 -6.44
C GLY A 544 18.25 -2.04 -5.22
N ALA A 545 19.48 -1.54 -5.03
CA ALA A 545 20.29 -1.82 -3.84
C ALA A 545 19.71 -1.15 -2.58
N LYS A 546 20.01 -1.75 -1.42
CA LYS A 546 19.60 -1.26 -0.09
C LYS A 546 20.62 -0.34 0.60
N GLN A 547 21.83 -0.30 0.06
CA GLN A 547 22.94 0.48 0.60
C GLN A 547 23.94 0.75 -0.52
N GLU A 548 24.78 1.76 -0.31
CA GLU A 548 25.88 2.12 -1.21
C GLU A 548 26.85 0.94 -1.36
N GLY A 549 27.35 0.71 -2.58
CA GLY A 549 28.16 -0.47 -2.93
C GLY A 549 27.44 -1.82 -2.77
N GLY A 550 26.11 -1.81 -2.55
CA GLY A 550 25.30 -3.03 -2.42
C GLY A 550 25.08 -3.76 -3.74
N ILE A 551 24.62 -5.01 -3.63
CA ILE A 551 24.28 -5.86 -4.79
C ILE A 551 22.96 -5.35 -5.42
N PRO A 552 22.84 -5.35 -6.76
CA PRO A 552 21.57 -5.01 -7.41
C PRO A 552 20.43 -5.94 -6.97
N SER A 553 19.21 -5.42 -7.09
CA SER A 553 17.97 -6.10 -6.75
C SER A 553 17.83 -7.49 -7.43
N PRO A 554 17.03 -8.39 -6.85
CA PRO A 554 16.70 -9.65 -7.48
C PRO A 554 16.09 -9.49 -8.90
N LEU A 555 16.23 -10.52 -9.73
CA LEU A 555 15.70 -10.57 -11.11
C LEU A 555 14.19 -10.88 -11.15
N TYR A 556 13.42 -10.20 -10.30
CA TYR A 556 11.97 -10.23 -10.30
C TYR A 556 11.41 -8.88 -9.87
N LYS A 557 10.10 -8.67 -10.11
CA LYS A 557 9.41 -7.42 -9.84
C LYS A 557 9.51 -7.04 -8.36
N THR A 558 10.24 -5.98 -8.06
CA THR A 558 10.51 -5.49 -6.71
C THR A 558 10.24 -3.99 -6.59
N THR A 559 10.34 -3.44 -5.39
CA THR A 559 10.24 -2.00 -5.13
C THR A 559 11.55 -1.54 -4.48
N TRP A 560 12.06 -0.38 -4.90
CA TRP A 560 13.32 0.16 -4.45
C TRP A 560 13.11 1.23 -3.38
N GLU A 561 13.48 0.91 -2.14
CA GLU A 561 13.30 1.76 -0.94
C GLU A 561 13.98 3.14 -1.04
N HIS A 562 15.02 3.27 -1.88
CA HIS A 562 15.72 4.53 -2.12
C HIS A 562 15.31 5.22 -3.42
N SER A 563 14.41 4.67 -4.24
CA SER A 563 13.88 5.39 -5.41
C SER A 563 12.53 6.00 -5.04
N PHE A 564 12.40 7.32 -5.19
CA PHE A 564 11.17 8.02 -4.83
C PHE A 564 10.44 8.55 -6.05
N LYS A 565 9.11 8.63 -5.93
CA LYS A 565 8.23 9.37 -6.81
C LYS A 565 7.48 10.40 -5.98
N TRP A 566 7.48 11.63 -6.44
CA TRP A 566 6.62 12.68 -5.91
C TRP A 566 5.56 13.01 -6.94
N LYS A 567 4.33 13.22 -6.46
CA LYS A 567 3.22 13.71 -7.26
C LYS A 567 2.62 14.92 -6.56
N PRO A 568 2.13 15.92 -7.32
CA PRO A 568 1.32 16.97 -6.73
C PRO A 568 0.13 16.36 -5.95
N PRO A 569 -0.25 16.92 -4.79
CA PRO A 569 -1.24 16.32 -3.88
C PRO A 569 -2.57 15.97 -4.55
N GLN A 570 -3.02 16.79 -5.50
CA GLN A 570 -4.24 16.61 -6.28
C GLN A 570 -4.24 15.36 -7.18
N TYR A 571 -3.08 14.77 -7.47
CA TYR A 571 -2.93 13.57 -8.30
C TYR A 571 -2.67 12.30 -7.48
N ASN A 572 -2.75 12.36 -6.15
CA ASN A 572 -2.67 11.18 -5.31
C ASN A 572 -3.95 10.34 -5.41
N THR A 573 -3.78 9.06 -5.75
CA THR A 573 -4.89 8.12 -5.94
C THR A 573 -4.63 6.79 -5.24
N VAL A 574 -5.71 6.06 -4.95
CA VAL A 574 -5.67 4.72 -4.39
C VAL A 574 -6.59 3.79 -5.19
N ASP A 575 -6.07 2.64 -5.60
CA ASP A 575 -6.82 1.61 -6.28
C ASP A 575 -7.49 0.67 -5.26
N PHE A 576 -8.81 0.74 -5.15
CA PHE A 576 -9.60 -0.09 -4.23
C PHE A 576 -10.38 -1.18 -4.97
N LEU A 577 -10.48 -2.36 -4.37
CA LEU A 577 -11.51 -3.33 -4.71
C LEU A 577 -12.83 -2.88 -4.08
N VAL A 578 -13.86 -2.67 -4.89
CA VAL A 578 -15.15 -2.16 -4.41
C VAL A 578 -16.14 -3.27 -4.08
N THR A 579 -16.74 -3.19 -2.89
CA THR A 579 -17.86 -4.03 -2.44
C THR A 579 -19.05 -3.13 -2.11
N ILE A 580 -20.28 -3.57 -2.37
CA ILE A 580 -21.47 -2.76 -2.05
C ILE A 580 -21.94 -3.10 -0.64
N LYS A 581 -22.18 -2.09 0.20
CA LYS A 581 -22.76 -2.29 1.53
C LYS A 581 -24.18 -2.86 1.39
N LYS A 582 -24.42 -4.04 1.95
CA LYS A 582 -25.72 -4.72 1.93
C LYS A 582 -26.51 -4.40 3.21
N ASP A 583 -27.83 -4.44 3.11
CA ASP A 583 -28.74 -4.34 4.25
C ASP A 583 -28.84 -5.67 5.04
N ASN A 584 -29.62 -5.69 6.13
CA ASN A 584 -29.84 -6.88 6.96
C ASN A 584 -30.54 -8.03 6.21
N THR A 585 -31.08 -7.79 5.01
CA THR A 585 -31.72 -8.78 4.15
C THR A 585 -30.79 -9.29 3.03
N GLY A 586 -29.57 -8.76 2.95
CA GLY A 586 -28.58 -9.08 1.92
C GLY A 586 -28.79 -8.36 0.58
N ARG A 587 -29.68 -7.36 0.53
CA ARG A 587 -29.91 -6.53 -0.67
C ARG A 587 -29.02 -5.29 -0.65
N ASP A 588 -28.76 -4.71 -1.82
CA ASP A 588 -28.01 -3.46 -1.94
C ASP A 588 -28.72 -2.35 -1.17
N ASN A 589 -28.00 -1.70 -0.24
CA ASN A 589 -28.54 -0.57 0.49
C ASN A 589 -28.50 0.68 -0.40
N VAL A 590 -29.67 1.11 -0.89
CA VAL A 590 -29.84 2.31 -1.73
C VAL A 590 -30.46 3.42 -0.88
N HIS A 591 -29.82 4.57 -0.87
CA HIS A 591 -30.24 5.75 -0.14
C HIS A 591 -30.82 6.81 -1.09
N HIS A 592 -31.76 7.62 -0.60
CA HIS A 592 -32.42 8.68 -1.35
C HIS A 592 -32.10 10.05 -0.74
N ILE A 593 -31.72 11.01 -1.58
CA ILE A 593 -31.52 12.42 -1.21
C ILE A 593 -32.74 13.20 -1.72
N PHE A 594 -33.48 13.81 -0.79
CA PHE A 594 -34.58 14.72 -1.10
C PHE A 594 -34.04 16.15 -1.08
N GLN A 595 -34.18 16.90 -2.17
CA GLN A 595 -33.87 18.34 -2.16
C GLN A 595 -35.06 19.10 -1.57
N ASP A 596 -34.85 19.74 -0.42
CA ASP A 596 -35.82 20.68 0.14
C ASP A 596 -35.83 21.97 -0.68
N GLY A 597 -36.93 22.25 -1.40
CA GLY A 597 -37.28 23.62 -1.79
C GLY A 597 -37.36 24.00 -3.28
N LEU A 598 -37.67 23.10 -4.23
CA LEU A 598 -37.99 23.51 -5.61
C LEU A 598 -39.30 22.89 -6.15
N ASN A 599 -40.30 23.76 -6.32
CA ASN A 599 -41.53 23.69 -7.13
C ASN A 599 -42.28 22.34 -7.28
N LEU A 600 -43.49 22.30 -6.73
CA LEU A 600 -44.56 21.28 -6.87
C LEU A 600 -45.07 21.03 -8.32
N GLN A 601 -44.34 21.43 -9.36
CA GLN A 601 -44.75 21.28 -10.77
C GLN A 601 -43.75 20.51 -11.66
N GLY A 602 -42.61 20.07 -11.13
CA GLY A 602 -41.65 19.21 -11.85
C GLY A 602 -41.63 17.79 -11.28
N VAL A 603 -41.39 16.79 -12.13
CA VAL A 603 -41.08 15.41 -11.71
C VAL A 603 -39.94 15.48 -10.68
N GLN A 604 -40.18 15.02 -9.45
CA GLN A 604 -39.14 14.95 -8.42
C GLN A 604 -38.04 14.01 -8.92
N ASN A 605 -36.88 14.55 -9.29
CA ASN A 605 -35.67 13.77 -9.50
C ASN A 605 -35.17 13.33 -8.13
N VAL A 606 -35.58 12.14 -7.68
CA VAL A 606 -35.05 11.51 -6.46
C VAL A 606 -33.61 11.10 -6.76
N ILE A 607 -32.64 11.83 -6.20
CA ILE A 607 -31.23 11.48 -6.36
C ILE A 607 -30.92 10.27 -5.48
N GLN A 608 -30.43 9.18 -6.07
CA GLN A 608 -30.13 7.93 -5.36
C GLN A 608 -28.62 7.72 -5.23
N TYR A 609 -28.17 7.09 -4.15
CA TYR A 609 -26.78 6.69 -3.98
C TYR A 609 -26.62 5.33 -3.31
N LYS A 610 -25.46 4.69 -3.52
CA LYS A 610 -25.02 3.47 -2.81
C LYS A 610 -23.77 3.75 -2.00
N THR A 611 -23.64 3.10 -0.86
CA THR A 611 -22.40 3.12 -0.08
C THR A 611 -21.53 1.90 -0.43
N LEU A 612 -20.28 2.17 -0.79
CA LEU A 612 -19.26 1.19 -1.06
C LEU A 612 -18.40 0.94 0.18
N ILE A 613 -17.86 -0.28 0.26
CA ILE A 613 -16.77 -0.67 1.15
C ILE A 613 -15.52 -0.83 0.28
N LEU A 614 -14.54 0.03 0.53
CA LEU A 614 -13.26 0.11 -0.16
C LEU A 614 -12.27 -0.87 0.48
N MET A 615 -11.81 -1.83 -0.31
CA MET A 615 -10.97 -2.93 0.15
C MET A 615 -9.56 -2.82 -0.44
N CYS A 616 -8.55 -3.15 0.35
CA CYS A 616 -7.15 -3.28 -0.06
C CYS A 616 -6.66 -4.72 0.11
N GLY A 617 -5.58 -5.06 -0.61
CA GLY A 617 -4.90 -6.32 -0.40
C GLY A 617 -4.09 -6.34 0.90
N PHE A 618 -4.39 -7.31 1.78
CA PHE A 618 -3.84 -7.38 3.12
C PHE A 618 -3.13 -8.71 3.36
N ASP A 619 -1.91 -8.67 3.91
CA ASP A 619 -1.18 -9.83 4.42
C ASP A 619 -0.83 -9.60 5.90
N ILE A 620 -1.29 -10.49 6.79
CA ILE A 620 -1.05 -10.38 8.24
C ILE A 620 0.45 -10.39 8.56
N LYS A 621 1.26 -11.16 7.83
CA LYS A 621 2.72 -11.26 8.07
C LYS A 621 3.43 -9.96 7.73
N LYS A 622 2.97 -9.22 6.72
CA LYS A 622 3.59 -7.98 6.26
C LYS A 622 2.98 -6.72 6.87
N HIS A 623 1.66 -6.70 7.06
CA HIS A 623 0.90 -5.50 7.43
C HIS A 623 0.42 -5.50 8.90
N GLY A 624 0.65 -6.58 9.65
CA GLY A 624 0.26 -6.68 11.06
C GLY A 624 -1.20 -7.10 11.28
N PHE A 625 -1.77 -6.72 12.41
CA PHE A 625 -3.17 -6.94 12.76
C PHE A 625 -3.92 -5.62 12.66
N ILE A 626 -5.12 -5.62 12.06
CA ILE A 626 -5.89 -4.38 11.85
C ILE A 626 -6.39 -3.83 13.19
N ASN A 627 -7.05 -4.67 14.00
CA ASN A 627 -7.61 -4.26 15.30
C ASN A 627 -7.18 -5.22 16.41
N PRO A 628 -5.87 -5.29 16.72
CA PRO A 628 -5.32 -6.28 17.63
C PRO A 628 -5.95 -6.20 19.03
N CYS A 629 -6.19 -4.98 19.53
CA CYS A 629 -6.80 -4.80 20.84
C CYS A 629 -8.27 -5.25 20.83
N GLN A 630 -9.04 -4.94 19.77
CA GLN A 630 -10.43 -5.41 19.66
C GLN A 630 -10.50 -6.94 19.59
N ASP A 631 -9.58 -7.58 18.86
CA ASP A 631 -9.50 -9.04 18.78
C ASP A 631 -9.23 -9.67 20.15
N ILE A 632 -8.38 -9.04 20.98
CA ILE A 632 -8.18 -9.46 22.38
C ILE A 632 -9.46 -9.28 23.21
N LEU A 633 -10.10 -8.11 23.11
CA LEU A 633 -11.34 -7.81 23.87
C LEU A 633 -12.49 -8.75 23.51
N GLN A 634 -12.55 -9.23 22.26
CA GLN A 634 -13.55 -10.19 21.78
C GLN A 634 -13.15 -11.66 21.93
N ASP A 635 -11.96 -11.95 22.47
CA ASP A 635 -11.41 -13.33 22.56
C ASP A 635 -11.31 -14.02 21.18
N LYS A 636 -11.04 -13.23 20.13
CA LYS A 636 -10.85 -13.68 18.76
C LYS A 636 -9.35 -13.94 18.51
N LEU A 637 -8.85 -14.98 19.16
CA LEU A 637 -7.43 -15.31 19.16
C LEU A 637 -7.04 -16.12 17.90
N PRO A 638 -5.90 -15.82 17.25
CA PRO A 638 -5.43 -16.55 16.08
C PRO A 638 -5.02 -17.99 16.44
N VAL A 639 -5.35 -18.96 15.59
CA VAL A 639 -4.99 -20.38 15.79
C VAL A 639 -3.76 -20.77 14.98
N PRO A 640 -2.86 -21.63 15.49
CA PRO A 640 -1.64 -22.03 14.79
C PRO A 640 -1.87 -22.64 13.40
N SER A 641 -3.00 -23.31 13.17
CA SER A 641 -3.36 -23.92 11.87
C SER A 641 -3.62 -22.91 10.75
N GLU A 642 -3.79 -21.62 11.06
CA GLU A 642 -3.90 -20.54 10.04
C GLU A 642 -2.56 -20.21 9.38
N LEU A 643 -1.42 -20.68 9.93
CA LEU A 643 -0.08 -20.47 9.37
C LEU A 643 0.21 -21.33 8.14
N ASP A 644 -0.40 -22.52 8.05
CA ASP A 644 -0.22 -23.48 6.95
C ASP A 644 -1.15 -23.21 5.76
N ASN A 645 -2.07 -22.24 5.90
CA ASN A 645 -2.92 -21.81 4.80
C ASN A 645 -2.10 -20.88 3.88
N GLU A 646 -1.66 -21.39 2.73
CA GLU A 646 -0.86 -20.69 1.70
C GLU A 646 -1.55 -19.44 1.07
N SER A 647 -2.69 -18.98 1.60
CA SER A 647 -3.40 -17.77 1.16
C SER A 647 -3.47 -16.68 2.24
N THR A 648 -2.32 -16.19 2.70
CA THR A 648 -2.25 -15.06 3.65
C THR A 648 -2.75 -13.73 3.06
N TYR A 649 -2.71 -13.56 1.74
CA TYR A 649 -3.15 -12.35 1.05
C TYR A 649 -4.64 -12.36 0.74
N LYS A 650 -5.41 -11.47 1.39
CA LYS A 650 -6.87 -11.37 1.30
C LYS A 650 -7.33 -9.90 1.17
N PRO A 651 -8.50 -9.63 0.58
CA PRO A 651 -9.06 -8.29 0.57
C PRO A 651 -9.58 -7.94 1.96
N MET A 652 -9.28 -6.74 2.46
CA MET A 652 -9.75 -6.21 3.75
C MET A 652 -10.17 -4.75 3.63
N PRO A 653 -11.15 -4.26 4.43
CA PRO A 653 -11.53 -2.85 4.42
C PRO A 653 -10.34 -1.95 4.77
N PHE A 654 -10.21 -0.83 4.07
CA PHE A 654 -9.10 0.10 4.28
C PHE A 654 -9.29 0.96 5.54
N LYS A 655 -8.43 0.76 6.55
CA LYS A 655 -8.46 1.49 7.82
C LYS A 655 -7.09 2.13 8.12
N PRO A 656 -6.81 3.31 7.58
CA PRO A 656 -5.50 3.93 7.69
C PRO A 656 -5.07 4.14 9.14
N THR A 657 -3.76 4.15 9.36
CA THR A 657 -3.18 4.35 10.71
C THR A 657 -2.75 5.77 10.99
N ASN A 658 -2.32 6.52 9.97
CA ASN A 658 -1.80 7.87 10.15
C ASN A 658 -2.18 8.79 8.97
N PRO A 659 -3.13 9.72 9.15
CA PRO A 659 -4.01 9.83 10.33
C PRO A 659 -4.93 8.60 10.43
N SER A 660 -5.31 8.22 11.65
CA SER A 660 -6.21 7.08 11.88
C SER A 660 -7.66 7.47 11.57
N ASP A 661 -8.31 6.72 10.68
CA ASP A 661 -9.73 6.89 10.37
C ASP A 661 -10.39 5.53 10.14
N ASP A 662 -11.33 5.16 11.02
CA ASP A 662 -12.07 3.90 10.95
C ASP A 662 -13.11 3.86 9.81
N ASN A 663 -13.54 5.03 9.33
CA ASN A 663 -14.58 5.22 8.32
C ASN A 663 -14.03 5.50 6.92
N ALA A 664 -12.71 5.65 6.76
CA ALA A 664 -12.06 5.85 5.45
C ALA A 664 -12.34 4.72 4.46
N CYS A 665 -12.80 3.54 4.91
CA CYS A 665 -13.24 2.45 4.04
C CYS A 665 -14.58 2.70 3.35
N TYR A 666 -15.35 3.74 3.69
CA TYR A 666 -16.67 3.97 3.12
C TYR A 666 -16.66 5.08 2.07
N ALA A 667 -17.38 4.86 0.97
CA ALA A 667 -17.57 5.86 -0.09
C ALA A 667 -18.99 5.82 -0.65
N ASN A 668 -19.67 6.96 -0.69
CA ASN A 668 -21.00 7.12 -1.26
C ASN A 668 -20.87 7.50 -2.74
N ILE A 669 -21.58 6.76 -3.61
CA ILE A 669 -21.56 6.97 -5.05
C ILE A 669 -22.98 7.25 -5.56
N LEU A 670 -23.15 8.39 -6.21
CA LEU A 670 -24.38 8.76 -6.90
C LEU A 670 -24.68 7.78 -8.04
N LEU A 671 -25.94 7.37 -8.14
CA LEU A 671 -26.42 6.54 -9.23
C LEU A 671 -26.90 7.43 -10.38
N LYS A 672 -26.42 7.15 -11.60
CA LYS A 672 -26.98 7.72 -12.82
C LYS A 672 -28.08 6.80 -13.35
N GLU A 673 -29.22 7.38 -13.70
CA GLU A 673 -30.32 6.69 -14.37
C GLU A 673 -30.11 6.68 -15.88
N ASP A 674 -30.22 5.50 -16.48
CA ASP A 674 -30.34 5.31 -17.92
C ASP A 674 -31.52 4.37 -18.18
N GLY A 675 -32.65 4.96 -18.59
CA GLY A 675 -33.93 4.28 -18.75
C GLY A 675 -34.49 3.74 -17.42
N SER A 676 -34.55 2.42 -17.27
CA SER A 676 -35.07 1.73 -16.06
C SER A 676 -33.98 1.23 -15.11
N LYS A 677 -32.71 1.53 -15.39
CA LYS A 677 -31.57 1.01 -14.64
C LYS A 677 -30.70 2.13 -14.09
N THR A 678 -30.23 1.91 -12.87
CA THR A 678 -29.31 2.80 -12.15
C THR A 678 -27.90 2.23 -12.17
N TYR A 679 -26.90 3.04 -12.50
CA TYR A 679 -25.51 2.61 -12.59
C TYR A 679 -24.57 3.52 -11.79
N MET A 680 -23.46 2.94 -11.32
CA MET A 680 -22.33 3.68 -10.76
C MET A 680 -21.37 4.04 -11.90
N VAL A 681 -20.95 5.30 -11.92
CA VAL A 681 -20.13 5.87 -13.00
C VAL A 681 -18.93 6.60 -12.40
N THR A 682 -17.77 6.44 -13.03
CA THR A 682 -16.55 7.18 -12.65
C THR A 682 -16.53 8.58 -13.26
N GLU A 683 -15.59 9.45 -12.87
CA GLU A 683 -15.42 10.78 -13.48
C GLU A 683 -15.12 10.71 -14.99
N GLU A 684 -14.37 9.71 -15.44
CA GLU A 684 -14.10 9.44 -16.86
C GLU A 684 -15.33 8.88 -17.62
N GLY A 685 -16.48 8.73 -16.96
CA GLY A 685 -17.71 8.25 -17.58
C GLY A 685 -17.81 6.73 -17.68
N GLU A 686 -16.96 5.98 -16.98
CA GLU A 686 -16.94 4.52 -17.04
C GLU A 686 -17.92 3.89 -16.06
N TYR A 687 -18.72 2.93 -16.53
CA TYR A 687 -19.61 2.15 -15.67
C TYR A 687 -18.85 1.10 -14.86
N PHE A 688 -19.15 0.97 -13.57
CA PHE A 688 -18.57 -0.06 -12.72
C PHE A 688 -19.58 -0.72 -11.77
N THR A 689 -19.19 -1.89 -11.25
CA THR A 689 -20.03 -2.75 -10.40
C THR A 689 -19.19 -3.34 -9.26
N GLU A 690 -19.83 -4.05 -8.34
CA GLU A 690 -19.16 -4.82 -7.29
C GLU A 690 -18.12 -5.79 -7.86
N ASN A 691 -17.03 -6.03 -7.11
CA ASN A 691 -15.89 -6.86 -7.52
C ASN A 691 -15.09 -6.31 -8.72
N MET A 692 -15.08 -4.99 -8.89
CA MET A 692 -14.15 -4.29 -9.77
C MET A 692 -13.09 -3.54 -8.96
N ILE A 693 -11.93 -3.33 -9.56
CA ILE A 693 -10.89 -2.49 -8.97
C ILE A 693 -11.00 -1.12 -9.63
N VAL A 694 -11.19 -0.09 -8.82
CA VAL A 694 -11.46 1.29 -9.25
C VAL A 694 -10.43 2.21 -8.61
N GLU A 695 -9.92 3.16 -9.38
CA GLU A 695 -8.98 4.17 -8.93
C GLU A 695 -9.75 5.35 -8.35
N PHE A 696 -9.47 5.71 -7.09
CA PHE A 696 -10.13 6.81 -6.38
C PHE A 696 -9.14 7.92 -6.05
N LYS A 697 -9.59 9.18 -6.12
CA LYS A 697 -8.95 10.34 -5.49
C LYS A 697 -9.68 10.73 -4.21
N TYR A 698 -8.99 11.44 -3.33
CA TYR A 698 -9.55 11.95 -2.08
C TYR A 698 -9.67 13.47 -2.12
N ILE A 699 -10.87 13.99 -1.85
CA ILE A 699 -11.17 15.42 -1.77
C ILE A 699 -11.67 15.73 -0.37
N ASP A 700 -10.83 16.39 0.44
CA ASP A 700 -11.11 16.64 1.85
C ASP A 700 -12.21 17.70 2.07
N THR A 701 -12.45 18.56 1.08
CA THR A 701 -13.51 19.57 1.12
C THR A 701 -14.93 19.00 0.96
N ASN A 702 -15.06 17.72 0.63
CA ASN A 702 -16.37 17.07 0.49
C ASN A 702 -16.89 16.59 1.85
N ASP A 703 -18.22 16.45 1.96
CA ASP A 703 -18.87 15.89 3.13
C ASP A 703 -18.39 14.47 3.46
N ASP A 704 -18.45 14.09 4.72
CA ASP A 704 -18.06 12.74 5.16
C ASP A 704 -18.84 11.64 4.40
N GLY A 705 -18.10 10.63 3.95
CA GLY A 705 -18.60 9.59 3.06
C GLY A 705 -18.57 9.95 1.57
N TRP A 706 -18.36 11.23 1.19
CA TRP A 706 -18.25 11.69 -0.21
C TRP A 706 -16.83 12.13 -0.59
N LYS A 707 -15.86 11.98 0.31
CA LYS A 707 -14.46 12.36 0.12
C LYS A 707 -13.75 11.53 -0.94
N TRP A 708 -14.10 10.25 -1.07
CA TRP A 708 -13.58 9.37 -2.12
C TRP A 708 -14.36 9.53 -3.43
N VAL A 709 -13.68 9.94 -4.49
CA VAL A 709 -14.27 10.11 -5.83
C VAL A 709 -13.63 9.13 -6.82
N PRO A 710 -14.42 8.28 -7.52
CA PRO A 710 -13.90 7.31 -8.47
C PRO A 710 -13.51 7.99 -9.80
N ILE A 711 -12.26 7.83 -10.23
CA ILE A 711 -11.74 8.42 -11.47
C ILE A 711 -12.00 7.49 -12.66
N ARG A 712 -11.55 6.22 -12.56
CA ARG A 712 -11.61 5.23 -13.64
C ARG A 712 -11.55 3.79 -13.14
N VAL A 713 -11.93 2.84 -13.99
CA VAL A 713 -11.86 1.41 -13.71
C VAL A 713 -10.51 0.84 -14.15
N ARG A 714 -9.83 0.15 -13.23
CA ARG A 714 -8.58 -0.58 -13.52
C ARG A 714 -8.90 -1.94 -14.13
N TYR A 715 -9.23 -1.96 -15.42
CA TYR A 715 -9.61 -3.19 -16.14
C TYR A 715 -8.49 -4.24 -16.18
N ASP A 716 -7.23 -3.79 -16.21
CA ASP A 716 -6.04 -4.62 -16.09
C ASP A 716 -6.08 -5.46 -14.80
N LYS A 717 -6.20 -4.79 -13.66
CA LYS A 717 -6.24 -5.43 -12.34
C LYS A 717 -7.53 -6.24 -12.14
N THR A 718 -8.65 -5.72 -12.62
CA THR A 718 -9.95 -6.39 -12.53
C THR A 718 -9.97 -7.70 -13.32
N ALA A 719 -9.31 -7.74 -14.49
CA ALA A 719 -9.19 -8.96 -15.28
C ALA A 719 -8.34 -10.03 -14.55
N GLU A 720 -7.26 -9.63 -13.89
CA GLU A 720 -6.44 -10.52 -13.06
C GLU A 720 -7.26 -11.14 -11.91
N LEU A 721 -7.98 -10.31 -11.16
CA LEU A 721 -8.87 -10.77 -10.08
C LEU A 721 -9.90 -11.79 -10.59
N LYS A 722 -10.57 -11.47 -11.71
CA LYS A 722 -11.57 -12.35 -12.33
C LYS A 722 -10.97 -13.64 -12.92
N ALA A 723 -9.69 -13.63 -13.27
CA ALA A 723 -8.95 -14.81 -13.70
C ALA A 723 -8.53 -15.72 -12.52
N GLY A 724 -8.79 -15.32 -11.28
CA GLY A 724 -8.44 -16.04 -10.06
C GLY A 724 -7.07 -15.70 -9.49
N LEU A 725 -6.42 -14.64 -10.00
CA LEU A 725 -5.19 -14.11 -9.39
C LEU A 725 -5.56 -13.27 -8.16
N LYS A 726 -4.69 -13.27 -7.14
CA LYS A 726 -4.91 -12.56 -5.87
C LYS A 726 -4.56 -11.07 -5.96
N ASN A 727 -5.15 -10.34 -6.91
CA ASN A 727 -4.99 -8.89 -7.04
C ASN A 727 -6.25 -8.19 -6.49
N TYR A 728 -6.10 -7.41 -5.42
CA TYR A 728 -7.21 -6.75 -4.72
C TYR A 728 -7.06 -5.21 -4.71
N GLY A 729 -6.38 -4.65 -5.72
CA GLY A 729 -6.03 -3.23 -5.75
C GLY A 729 -4.66 -2.97 -5.13
N ASN A 730 -4.47 -1.80 -4.51
CA ASN A 730 -3.23 -1.52 -3.79
C ASN A 730 -3.07 -2.45 -2.57
N ALA A 731 -1.82 -2.81 -2.27
CA ALA A 731 -1.49 -3.43 -1.00
C ALA A 731 -1.69 -2.41 0.13
N TYR A 732 -2.07 -2.88 1.31
CA TYR A 732 -2.45 -2.03 2.44
C TYR A 732 -1.41 -0.96 2.80
N HIS A 733 -0.12 -1.33 2.86
CA HIS A 733 0.95 -0.38 3.16
C HIS A 733 1.09 0.70 2.07
N VAL A 734 0.87 0.35 0.79
CA VAL A 734 0.88 1.33 -0.31
C VAL A 734 -0.30 2.28 -0.19
N ALA A 735 -1.49 1.76 0.11
CA ALA A 735 -2.67 2.60 0.34
C ALA A 735 -2.48 3.51 1.56
N ASN A 736 -1.88 3.01 2.64
CA ASN A 736 -1.57 3.81 3.84
C ASN A 736 -0.50 4.88 3.57
N ASN A 737 0.51 4.58 2.76
CA ASN A 737 1.51 5.57 2.35
C ASN A 737 0.87 6.67 1.48
N ASN A 738 -0.01 6.31 0.54
CA ASN A 738 -0.74 7.29 -0.26
C ASN A 738 -1.69 8.12 0.62
N TRP A 739 -2.37 7.50 1.60
CA TRP A 739 -3.20 8.20 2.58
C TRP A 739 -2.40 9.21 3.41
N HIS A 740 -1.23 8.80 3.90
CA HIS A 740 -0.32 9.71 4.60
C HIS A 740 0.09 10.89 3.70
N SER A 741 0.43 10.65 2.43
CA SER A 741 0.76 11.72 1.48
C SER A 741 -0.43 12.60 1.08
N ILE A 742 -1.68 12.13 1.23
CA ILE A 742 -2.89 12.93 1.02
C ILE A 742 -3.09 13.91 2.18
N HIS A 743 -2.89 13.46 3.43
CA HIS A 743 -3.11 14.29 4.64
C HIS A 743 -1.90 15.13 5.06
N TYR A 744 -0.70 14.66 4.73
CA TYR A 744 0.58 15.35 4.96
C TYR A 744 1.31 15.56 3.63
N PRO A 745 0.73 16.34 2.70
CA PRO A 745 1.28 16.51 1.36
C PRO A 745 2.58 17.31 1.37
N ILE A 746 3.52 16.90 0.53
CA ILE A 746 4.64 17.75 0.12
C ILE A 746 4.13 18.66 -1.00
N THR A 747 4.00 19.96 -0.73
CA THR A 747 3.50 20.93 -1.70
C THR A 747 4.55 21.28 -2.77
N ASP A 748 4.10 21.85 -3.89
CA ASP A 748 4.98 22.39 -4.93
C ASP A 748 5.98 23.41 -4.37
N GLU A 749 5.55 24.26 -3.42
CA GLU A 749 6.43 25.24 -2.77
C GLU A 749 7.52 24.56 -1.93
N MET A 750 7.17 23.55 -1.13
CA MET A 750 8.13 22.81 -0.30
C MET A 750 9.19 22.11 -1.15
N ILE A 751 8.79 21.43 -2.23
CA ILE A 751 9.73 20.66 -3.07
C ILE A 751 10.54 21.53 -4.03
N SER A 752 10.09 22.75 -4.34
CA SER A 752 10.80 23.68 -5.23
C SER A 752 11.73 24.64 -4.48
N THR A 753 11.37 25.07 -3.27
CA THR A 753 12.15 26.07 -2.51
C THR A 753 12.97 25.46 -1.38
N GLY A 754 12.53 24.33 -0.82
CA GLY A 754 13.10 23.79 0.42
C GLY A 754 12.71 24.59 1.68
N ASN A 755 11.83 25.60 1.55
CA ASN A 755 11.30 26.41 2.65
C ASN A 755 9.97 25.83 3.15
N GLN A 756 9.51 26.29 4.33
CA GLN A 756 8.27 25.82 4.98
C GLN A 756 8.22 24.29 5.25
N ILE A 757 9.37 23.62 5.21
CA ILE A 757 9.48 22.21 5.62
C ILE A 757 9.50 22.20 7.16
N PRO A 758 8.60 21.46 7.83
CA PRO A 758 8.63 21.35 9.29
C PRO A 758 10.01 20.87 9.80
N GLU A 759 10.61 21.56 10.78
CA GLU A 759 11.92 21.17 11.34
C GLU A 759 11.85 19.82 12.06
N PHE A 760 10.69 19.48 12.61
CA PHE A 760 10.40 18.22 13.27
C PHE A 760 9.01 17.72 12.85
N VAL A 761 8.89 16.44 12.54
CA VAL A 761 7.59 15.76 12.57
C VAL A 761 7.33 15.43 14.03
N ASN A 762 6.42 16.17 14.69
CA ASN A 762 5.89 15.77 16.00
C ASN A 762 5.11 14.47 15.83
N ASN A 763 5.83 13.35 15.85
CA ASN A 763 5.28 12.04 16.16
C ASN A 763 5.26 11.91 17.69
N ASP A 764 4.51 12.78 18.37
CA ASP A 764 4.34 12.76 19.83
C ASP A 764 3.79 11.40 20.32
N ASP A 765 3.25 10.59 19.41
CA ASP A 765 2.71 9.26 19.69
C ASP A 765 3.74 8.11 19.65
N VAL A 766 4.94 8.27 19.07
CA VAL A 766 5.86 7.14 18.80
C VAL A 766 7.03 7.11 19.79
N TYR A 767 6.86 6.40 20.91
CA TYR A 767 7.88 6.21 21.95
C TYR A 767 9.08 5.32 21.55
N TYR A 768 8.99 4.56 20.45
CA TYR A 768 10.07 3.68 19.98
C TYR A 768 10.38 3.93 18.50
N ASN A 769 11.45 4.68 18.21
CA ASN A 769 11.95 4.87 16.85
C ASN A 769 13.11 3.90 16.58
N ARG A 770 12.84 2.74 15.95
CA ARG A 770 13.91 1.76 15.65
C ARG A 770 14.57 2.07 14.32
N SER A 771 15.87 2.38 14.34
CA SER A 771 16.71 2.25 13.14
C SER A 771 17.00 0.76 12.87
N GLY A 772 16.97 0.33 11.61
CA GLY A 772 17.10 -1.08 11.21
C GLY A 772 18.48 -1.75 11.42
N GLU A 773 19.42 -1.08 12.10
CA GLU A 773 20.72 -1.68 12.42
C GLU A 773 20.75 -2.36 13.80
N LYS A 774 21.76 -3.22 14.00
CA LYS A 774 22.07 -3.80 15.31
C LYS A 774 22.49 -2.64 16.25
N SER A 775 21.72 -2.44 17.33
CA SER A 775 21.96 -1.38 18.31
C SER A 775 23.38 -1.45 18.86
N ALA A 776 24.04 -0.29 18.98
CA ALA A 776 25.40 -0.19 19.52
C ALA A 776 25.47 -0.62 21.00
N THR A 777 24.32 -0.64 21.70
CA THR A 777 24.16 -0.98 23.11
C THR A 777 23.52 -2.35 23.35
N GLN A 778 23.59 -3.27 22.38
CA GLN A 778 22.99 -4.60 22.47
C GLN A 778 23.39 -5.42 23.73
N PRO A 779 24.68 -5.46 24.17
CA PRO A 779 25.07 -6.10 25.42
C PRO A 779 24.33 -5.55 26.66
N LEU A 780 24.18 -4.23 26.76
CA LEU A 780 23.45 -3.57 27.85
C LEU A 780 21.98 -3.98 27.86
N ARG A 781 21.34 -3.94 26.68
CA ARG A 781 19.93 -4.33 26.54
C ARG A 781 19.70 -5.80 26.87
N ASP A 782 20.62 -6.67 26.49
CA ASP A 782 20.58 -8.09 26.85
C ASP A 782 20.77 -8.28 28.36
N PHE A 783 21.66 -7.54 29.02
CA PHE A 783 21.81 -7.60 30.48
C PHE A 783 20.51 -7.18 31.21
N HIS A 784 19.94 -6.03 30.83
CA HIS A 784 18.69 -5.53 31.44
C HIS A 784 17.52 -6.50 31.22
N ASN A 785 17.39 -7.07 30.02
CA ASN A 785 16.26 -7.94 29.69
C ASN A 785 16.45 -9.39 30.11
N MET A 786 17.60 -10.01 29.81
CA MET A 786 17.82 -11.45 29.98
C MET A 786 18.24 -11.80 31.40
N PHE A 787 18.83 -10.86 32.15
CA PHE A 787 19.26 -11.09 33.53
C PHE A 787 18.39 -10.31 34.52
N VAL A 788 18.46 -8.97 34.50
CA VAL A 788 17.84 -8.12 35.54
C VAL A 788 16.33 -8.32 35.62
N LYS A 789 15.60 -7.96 34.56
CA LYS A 789 14.14 -8.04 34.56
C LYS A 789 13.62 -9.48 34.61
N LYS A 790 14.34 -10.43 33.98
CA LYS A 790 14.01 -11.87 34.02
C LYS A 790 14.02 -12.36 35.48
N ASN A 791 15.12 -12.15 36.19
CA ASN A 791 15.27 -12.65 37.55
C ASN A 791 14.36 -11.88 38.51
N LEU A 792 14.21 -10.57 38.34
CA LEU A 792 13.32 -9.76 39.19
C LEU A 792 11.87 -10.28 39.15
N ILE A 793 11.29 -10.46 37.96
CA ILE A 793 9.91 -10.94 37.82
C ILE A 793 9.78 -12.39 38.30
N LEU A 794 10.70 -13.28 37.90
CA LEU A 794 10.63 -14.71 38.27
C LEU A 794 10.82 -14.94 39.77
N SER A 795 11.62 -14.11 40.45
CA SER A 795 11.89 -14.27 41.89
C SER A 795 10.69 -13.99 42.78
N VAL A 796 9.71 -13.23 42.30
CA VAL A 796 8.49 -12.89 43.07
C VAL A 796 7.24 -13.60 42.55
N ALA A 797 7.28 -14.09 41.31
CA ALA A 797 6.14 -14.71 40.67
C ALA A 797 5.96 -16.18 41.07
N LYS A 798 4.71 -16.56 41.29
CA LYS A 798 4.26 -17.95 41.37
C LYS A 798 3.34 -18.26 40.21
N ARG A 799 3.24 -19.56 39.91
CA ARG A 799 2.32 -20.05 38.89
C ARG A 799 0.89 -19.58 39.19
N ASP A 800 0.22 -19.13 38.15
CA ASP A 800 -1.15 -18.63 38.15
C ASP A 800 -1.37 -17.30 38.92
N ASP A 801 -0.28 -16.58 39.27
CA ASP A 801 -0.37 -15.22 39.82
C ASP A 801 -0.89 -14.23 38.77
N THR A 802 -1.46 -13.13 39.26
CA THR A 802 -1.88 -11.98 38.47
C THR A 802 -0.90 -10.81 38.63
N LEU A 803 -0.64 -10.09 37.54
CA LEU A 803 0.27 -8.95 37.51
C LEU A 803 -0.41 -7.71 36.93
N ILE A 804 -0.14 -6.55 37.52
CA ILE A 804 -0.41 -5.23 36.93
C ILE A 804 0.92 -4.54 36.58
N ASP A 805 1.04 -3.99 35.37
CA ASP A 805 2.19 -3.21 34.93
C ASP A 805 1.75 -1.76 34.63
N TYR A 806 2.35 -0.80 35.33
CA TYR A 806 1.93 0.61 35.31
C TYR A 806 2.50 1.42 34.14
N ALA A 807 3.46 0.87 33.40
CA ALA A 807 4.09 1.50 32.24
C ALA A 807 4.53 0.39 31.28
N VAL A 808 3.55 -0.30 30.70
CA VAL A 808 3.76 -1.60 30.03
C VAL A 808 4.51 -1.48 28.70
N GLY A 809 4.57 -0.28 28.13
CA GLY A 809 5.13 0.01 26.81
C GLY A 809 4.53 -0.89 25.75
N LYS A 810 5.37 -1.33 24.80
CA LYS A 810 5.00 -2.32 23.78
C LYS A 810 4.94 -3.76 24.32
N ALA A 811 4.67 -3.98 25.61
CA ALA A 811 4.76 -5.28 26.29
C ALA A 811 6.15 -5.95 26.15
N GLY A 812 7.21 -5.20 26.48
CA GLY A 812 8.61 -5.68 26.44
C GLY A 812 8.87 -6.93 27.29
N ASP A 813 8.11 -7.09 28.38
CA ASP A 813 8.28 -8.15 29.37
C ASP A 813 7.38 -9.38 29.16
N LEU A 814 6.64 -9.43 28.04
CA LEU A 814 5.74 -10.55 27.69
C LEU A 814 6.37 -11.93 27.84
N ASN A 815 7.58 -12.14 27.30
CA ASN A 815 8.27 -13.43 27.41
C ASN A 815 8.59 -13.83 28.87
N LYS A 816 8.73 -12.84 29.77
CA LYS A 816 9.00 -13.07 31.19
C LYS A 816 7.70 -13.47 31.90
N TRP A 817 6.58 -12.83 31.57
CA TRP A 817 5.26 -13.21 32.05
C TRP A 817 4.87 -14.65 31.65
N ILE A 818 5.22 -15.06 30.41
CA ILE A 818 5.01 -16.43 29.93
C ILE A 818 5.86 -17.41 30.74
N ARG A 819 7.16 -17.13 30.92
CA ARG A 819 8.07 -17.98 31.70
C ARG A 819 7.69 -18.07 33.17
N ALA A 820 7.14 -17.00 33.73
CA ALA A 820 6.62 -16.95 35.09
C ALA A 820 5.30 -17.72 35.27
N ASP A 821 4.70 -18.25 34.19
CA ASP A 821 3.44 -18.98 34.24
C ASP A 821 2.30 -18.15 34.88
N LEU A 822 2.27 -16.85 34.61
CA LEU A 822 1.22 -15.97 35.12
C LEU A 822 -0.14 -16.33 34.55
N LYS A 823 -1.21 -16.13 35.34
CA LYS A 823 -2.60 -16.32 34.91
C LYS A 823 -3.10 -15.14 34.10
N PHE A 824 -2.86 -13.93 34.59
CA PHE A 824 -3.40 -12.70 34.02
C PHE A 824 -2.44 -11.51 34.17
N VAL A 825 -2.37 -10.67 33.14
CA VAL A 825 -1.60 -9.42 33.14
C VAL A 825 -2.50 -8.25 32.74
N PHE A 826 -2.50 -7.19 33.54
CA PHE A 826 -3.13 -5.92 33.21
C PHE A 826 -2.06 -4.86 32.94
N GLY A 827 -1.95 -4.40 31.69
CA GLY A 827 -0.94 -3.42 31.29
C GLY A 827 -1.54 -2.05 31.03
N ILE A 828 -0.92 -1.01 31.56
CA ILE A 828 -1.32 0.39 31.37
C ILE A 828 -0.13 1.13 30.74
N ASP A 829 -0.38 1.92 29.70
CA ASP A 829 0.62 2.83 29.14
C ASP A 829 0.00 4.15 28.70
N ILE A 830 0.75 5.24 28.86
CA ILE A 830 0.30 6.57 28.48
C ILE A 830 0.28 6.76 26.96
N SER A 831 1.19 6.10 26.22
CA SER A 831 1.25 6.18 24.77
C SER A 831 0.25 5.23 24.11
N LYS A 832 -0.57 5.77 23.21
CA LYS A 832 -1.52 4.98 22.44
C LYS A 832 -0.83 4.05 21.46
N ASP A 833 0.26 4.47 20.80
CA ASP A 833 1.05 3.64 19.87
C ASP A 833 1.60 2.39 20.57
N ASN A 834 2.11 2.56 21.80
CA ASN A 834 2.65 1.46 22.60
C ASN A 834 1.65 0.31 22.76
N ILE A 835 0.35 0.61 22.86
CA ILE A 835 -0.71 -0.38 22.99
C ILE A 835 -1.28 -0.83 21.64
N HIS A 836 -1.66 0.12 20.80
CA HIS A 836 -2.53 -0.08 19.63
C HIS A 836 -1.80 -0.32 18.31
N ASN A 837 -0.47 -0.12 18.24
CA ASN A 837 0.27 -0.27 16.98
C ASN A 837 0.05 -1.66 16.35
N MET A 838 -0.42 -1.67 15.10
CA MET A 838 -0.80 -2.87 14.34
C MET A 838 0.35 -3.84 14.10
N VAL A 839 1.58 -3.32 14.10
CA VAL A 839 2.80 -4.09 13.86
C VAL A 839 3.46 -4.45 15.17
N ASP A 840 3.77 -3.54 16.08
CA ASP A 840 4.61 -3.87 17.24
C ASP A 840 4.05 -3.43 18.59
N GLY A 841 2.80 -2.95 18.64
CA GLY A 841 2.10 -2.61 19.87
C GLY A 841 1.88 -3.80 20.80
N ALA A 842 1.57 -3.53 22.07
CA ALA A 842 1.36 -4.54 23.11
C ALA A 842 0.34 -5.60 22.68
N CYS A 843 -0.81 -5.16 22.13
CA CYS A 843 -1.84 -6.07 21.64
C CYS A 843 -1.33 -6.95 20.48
N SER A 844 -0.65 -6.36 19.50
CA SER A 844 -0.10 -7.08 18.33
C SER A 844 0.97 -8.10 18.72
N ARG A 845 1.86 -7.74 19.65
CA ARG A 845 2.89 -8.66 20.18
C ARG A 845 2.28 -9.79 20.99
N PHE A 846 1.24 -9.51 21.78
CA PHE A 846 0.50 -10.53 22.51
C PHE A 846 -0.16 -11.55 21.57
N LEU A 847 -0.84 -11.09 20.52
CA LEU A 847 -1.47 -11.97 19.52
C LEU A 847 -0.44 -12.84 18.78
N ARG A 848 0.72 -12.30 18.40
CA ARG A 848 1.79 -13.12 17.79
C ARG A 848 2.34 -14.16 18.76
N ALA A 849 2.56 -13.80 20.02
CA ALA A 849 3.02 -14.75 21.02
C ALA A 849 1.99 -15.88 21.23
N ARG A 850 0.68 -15.57 21.19
CA ARG A 850 -0.39 -16.58 21.23
C ARG A 850 -0.33 -17.59 20.08
N MET A 851 0.17 -17.20 18.91
CA MET A 851 0.39 -18.14 17.79
C MET A 851 1.61 -19.05 18.01
N GLN A 852 2.60 -18.59 18.78
CA GLN A 852 3.87 -19.29 19.01
C GLN A 852 3.82 -20.23 20.23
N TYR A 853 3.16 -19.82 21.30
CA TYR A 853 3.16 -20.52 22.59
C TYR A 853 1.78 -21.10 22.91
N LYS A 854 1.74 -22.39 23.28
CA LYS A 854 0.49 -23.09 23.64
C LYS A 854 -0.12 -22.61 24.96
N LYS A 855 0.74 -22.27 25.93
CA LYS A 855 0.35 -21.77 27.25
C LYS A 855 0.82 -20.32 27.35
N MET A 856 -0.12 -19.42 27.62
CA MET A 856 0.08 -17.97 27.65
C MET A 856 -0.77 -17.37 28.77
N PRO A 857 -0.27 -16.35 29.50
CA PRO A 857 -1.13 -15.55 30.36
C PRO A 857 -2.27 -14.92 29.53
N LEU A 858 -3.41 -14.69 30.16
CA LEU A 858 -4.41 -13.77 29.63
C LEU A 858 -3.91 -12.34 29.86
N ALA A 859 -4.18 -11.42 28.94
CA ALA A 859 -3.74 -10.04 29.10
C ALA A 859 -4.77 -9.06 28.57
N LEU A 860 -4.91 -7.93 29.25
CA LEU A 860 -5.65 -6.76 28.80
C LEU A 860 -4.73 -5.55 28.91
N PHE A 861 -4.78 -4.71 27.88
CA PHE A 861 -3.96 -3.50 27.76
C PHE A 861 -4.88 -2.30 27.58
N VAL A 862 -4.62 -1.23 28.31
CA VAL A 862 -5.43 0.00 28.27
C VAL A 862 -4.53 1.23 28.16
N ASN A 863 -5.04 2.28 27.52
CA ASN A 863 -4.34 3.56 27.43
C ASN A 863 -4.69 4.45 28.64
N GLY A 864 -3.67 4.85 29.40
CA GLY A 864 -3.88 5.59 30.65
C GLY A 864 -2.62 6.17 31.29
N ASN A 865 -2.80 7.20 32.11
CA ASN A 865 -1.78 7.84 32.93
C ASN A 865 -1.81 7.28 34.37
N SER A 866 -0.85 6.41 34.69
CA SER A 866 -0.70 5.81 36.03
C SER A 866 -0.37 6.80 37.15
N GLY A 867 -0.06 8.07 36.83
CA GLY A 867 0.06 9.16 37.80
C GLY A 867 -1.29 9.67 38.33
N LEU A 868 -2.40 9.21 37.75
CA LEU A 868 -3.78 9.45 38.22
C LEU A 868 -4.40 8.15 38.75
N ASN A 869 -5.49 8.22 39.51
CA ASN A 869 -6.03 7.02 40.16
C ASN A 869 -6.66 6.03 39.15
N ILE A 870 -6.27 4.76 39.24
CA ILE A 870 -6.71 3.70 38.31
C ILE A 870 -8.08 3.15 38.70
N ARG A 871 -8.32 2.88 39.99
CA ARG A 871 -9.54 2.20 40.45
C ARG A 871 -10.81 3.04 40.29
N ASN A 872 -10.71 4.37 40.41
CA ASN A 872 -11.85 5.28 40.20
C ASN A 872 -12.04 5.68 38.73
N GLY A 873 -11.11 5.29 37.84
CA GLY A 873 -11.18 5.55 36.41
C GLY A 873 -10.51 6.84 35.93
N GLN A 874 -9.94 7.68 36.82
CA GLN A 874 -9.32 8.95 36.43
C GLN A 874 -8.05 8.77 35.59
N ALA A 875 -7.38 7.62 35.68
CA ALA A 875 -6.20 7.31 34.90
C ALA A 875 -6.46 7.05 33.41
N LEU A 876 -7.69 6.72 33.00
CA LEU A 876 -7.94 6.19 31.66
C LEU A 876 -8.29 7.32 30.70
N LEU A 877 -7.75 7.24 29.48
CA LEU A 877 -7.90 8.30 28.48
C LEU A 877 -9.13 8.10 27.58
N SER A 878 -9.70 6.88 27.55
CA SER A 878 -10.94 6.59 26.81
C SER A 878 -12.02 5.99 27.70
N GLU A 879 -13.29 6.24 27.34
CA GLU A 879 -14.44 5.70 28.08
C GLU A 879 -14.43 4.17 28.11
N LYS A 880 -14.07 3.56 26.98
CA LYS A 880 -13.93 2.11 26.82
C LYS A 880 -12.83 1.52 27.69
N ASP A 881 -11.66 2.16 27.77
CA ASP A 881 -10.58 1.75 28.69
C ASP A 881 -11.03 1.85 30.15
N GLY A 882 -11.84 2.86 30.46
CA GLY A 882 -12.50 3.00 31.76
C GLY A 882 -13.45 1.84 32.07
N GLU A 883 -14.27 1.40 31.13
CA GLU A 883 -15.16 0.24 31.26
C GLU A 883 -14.38 -1.06 31.46
N ILE A 884 -13.33 -1.29 30.66
CA ILE A 884 -12.45 -2.47 30.78
C ILE A 884 -11.81 -2.50 32.17
N THR A 885 -11.27 -1.36 32.62
CA THR A 885 -10.63 -1.24 33.93
C THR A 885 -11.61 -1.51 35.06
N LYS A 886 -12.81 -0.91 35.01
CA LYS A 886 -13.89 -1.18 35.98
C LYS A 886 -14.24 -2.67 36.03
N ALA A 887 -14.39 -3.31 34.87
CA ALA A 887 -14.68 -4.74 34.79
C ALA A 887 -13.57 -5.60 35.39
N VAL A 888 -12.28 -5.30 35.15
CA VAL A 888 -11.14 -6.01 35.75
C VAL A 888 -11.18 -5.95 37.28
N PHE A 889 -11.57 -4.80 37.84
CA PHE A 889 -11.73 -4.62 39.29
C PHE A 889 -13.09 -5.08 39.85
N GLY A 890 -13.97 -5.66 39.04
CA GLY A 890 -15.26 -6.20 39.48
C GLY A 890 -16.37 -5.17 39.64
N ASN A 891 -16.23 -4.00 39.01
CA ASN A 891 -17.19 -2.90 39.04
C ASN A 891 -17.94 -2.78 37.69
N GLY A 892 -19.17 -2.26 37.72
CA GLY A 892 -20.00 -2.07 36.52
C GLY A 892 -20.72 -3.33 36.04
N PRO A 893 -21.53 -3.27 34.98
CA PRO A 893 -22.32 -4.41 34.52
C PRO A 893 -21.45 -5.50 33.89
N LYS A 894 -21.63 -6.76 34.31
CA LYS A 894 -20.99 -7.93 33.69
C LYS A 894 -21.76 -8.38 32.45
N ASP A 895 -21.69 -7.58 31.38
CA ASP A 895 -22.38 -7.81 30.11
C ASP A 895 -21.38 -8.15 28.99
N MET A 896 -21.59 -9.27 28.30
CA MET A 896 -20.72 -9.73 27.21
C MET A 896 -20.81 -8.87 25.95
N LEU A 897 -21.97 -8.29 25.65
CA LEU A 897 -22.17 -7.44 24.47
C LEU A 897 -21.47 -6.08 24.65
N LEU A 898 -21.50 -5.54 25.87
CA LEU A 898 -20.83 -4.28 26.20
C LEU A 898 -19.31 -4.46 26.28
N LEU A 899 -18.84 -5.43 27.07
CA LEU A 899 -17.42 -5.58 27.41
C LEU A 899 -16.61 -6.37 26.37
N GLY A 900 -17.28 -7.22 25.59
CA GLY A 900 -16.62 -8.25 24.78
C GLY A 900 -16.25 -9.50 25.60
N LYS A 901 -16.21 -10.65 24.92
CA LYS A 901 -15.99 -11.97 25.54
C LYS A 901 -14.67 -12.08 26.31
N GLY A 902 -13.59 -11.46 25.81
CA GLY A 902 -12.28 -11.47 26.45
C GLY A 902 -12.28 -10.77 27.80
N VAL A 903 -12.90 -9.59 27.88
CA VAL A 903 -13.05 -8.82 29.13
C VAL A 903 -14.03 -9.51 30.07
N TYR A 904 -15.17 -9.99 29.55
CA TYR A 904 -16.17 -10.72 30.31
C TYR A 904 -15.57 -11.92 31.08
N ASN A 905 -14.67 -12.66 30.43
CA ASN A 905 -13.98 -13.81 31.01
C ASN A 905 -13.01 -13.41 32.16
N GLN A 906 -12.56 -12.16 32.19
CA GLN A 906 -11.63 -11.62 33.21
C GLN A 906 -12.32 -10.67 34.20
N TYR A 907 -13.65 -10.61 34.21
CA TYR A 907 -14.38 -9.75 35.13
C TYR A 907 -14.05 -10.09 36.59
N GLY A 908 -13.66 -9.09 37.38
CA GLY A 908 -13.33 -9.23 38.79
C GLY A 908 -11.97 -9.90 39.08
N VAL A 909 -11.15 -10.17 38.07
CA VAL A 909 -9.84 -10.83 38.27
C VAL A 909 -8.90 -10.04 39.20
N GLY A 910 -9.04 -8.70 39.23
CA GLY A 910 -8.27 -7.79 40.07
C GLY A 910 -9.06 -7.20 41.25
N GLU A 911 -10.25 -7.70 41.59
CA GLU A 911 -11.13 -7.14 42.64
C GLU A 911 -10.39 -6.90 43.97
N TYR A 912 -9.58 -7.88 44.41
CA TYR A 912 -8.80 -7.81 45.65
C TYR A 912 -7.35 -7.32 45.45
N GLY A 913 -7.04 -6.79 44.27
CA GLY A 913 -5.67 -6.45 43.85
C GLY A 913 -4.88 -7.63 43.30
N PHE A 914 -3.75 -7.29 42.69
CA PHE A 914 -2.82 -8.18 41.99
C PHE A 914 -1.75 -8.72 42.93
N GLN A 915 -1.22 -9.91 42.65
CA GLN A 915 -0.13 -10.48 43.45
C GLN A 915 1.19 -9.76 43.18
N ILE A 916 1.35 -9.23 41.97
CA ILE A 916 2.54 -8.52 41.54
C ILE A 916 2.13 -7.19 40.91
N SER A 917 2.75 -6.12 41.35
CA SER A 917 2.67 -4.79 40.76
C SER A 917 4.06 -4.44 40.22
N SER A 918 4.15 -4.06 38.95
CA SER A 918 5.40 -3.85 38.21
C SER A 918 5.50 -2.43 37.66
N CYS A 919 6.67 -1.82 37.80
CA CYS A 919 7.03 -0.57 37.14
C CYS A 919 8.52 -0.59 36.73
N GLN A 920 8.80 -0.91 35.46
CA GLN A 920 10.16 -1.09 34.95
C GLN A 920 10.60 0.14 34.15
N PHE A 921 11.67 0.80 34.59
CA PHE A 921 12.26 1.99 33.94
C PHE A 921 11.27 3.14 33.72
N ALA A 922 10.31 3.33 34.62
CA ALA A 922 9.32 4.40 34.53
C ALA A 922 9.05 5.12 35.87
N MET A 923 9.64 4.65 36.98
CA MET A 923 9.42 5.25 38.30
C MET A 923 9.74 6.74 38.35
N HIS A 924 10.78 7.15 37.63
CA HIS A 924 11.25 8.54 37.58
C HIS A 924 10.18 9.51 37.08
N TYR A 925 9.22 9.09 36.26
CA TYR A 925 8.17 9.99 35.76
C TYR A 925 7.18 10.41 36.87
N PHE A 926 7.04 9.60 37.93
CA PHE A 926 6.13 9.91 39.04
C PHE A 926 6.77 10.80 40.13
N PHE A 927 8.07 11.11 40.02
CA PHE A 927 8.82 11.95 40.96
C PHE A 927 8.82 13.45 40.57
N GLU A 928 8.02 13.84 39.58
CA GLU A 928 7.87 15.22 39.13
C GLU A 928 7.39 16.16 40.24
N ASN A 929 6.34 15.77 40.94
CA ASN A 929 5.72 16.58 41.99
C ASN A 929 4.98 15.69 43.00
N LYS A 930 4.62 16.27 44.15
CA LYS A 930 3.95 15.57 45.27
C LYS A 930 2.64 14.91 44.84
N GLN A 931 1.85 15.56 43.98
CA GLN A 931 0.55 15.04 43.54
C GLN A 931 0.72 13.75 42.73
N SER A 932 1.54 13.78 41.67
CA SER A 932 1.83 12.60 40.84
C SER A 932 2.41 11.45 41.67
N PHE A 933 3.33 11.76 42.59
CA PHE A 933 3.96 10.79 43.47
C PHE A 933 2.94 10.09 44.39
N HIS A 934 2.15 10.86 45.14
CA HIS A 934 1.18 10.29 46.08
C HIS A 934 0.00 9.58 45.41
N GLN A 935 -0.44 10.03 44.23
CA GLN A 935 -1.46 9.32 43.45
C GLN A 935 -0.92 7.98 42.92
N PHE A 936 0.32 7.95 42.46
CA PHE A 936 0.96 6.70 42.04
C PHE A 936 1.14 5.73 43.21
N LEU A 937 1.60 6.20 44.39
CA LEU A 937 1.67 5.38 45.60
C LEU A 937 0.31 4.85 46.05
N ARG A 938 -0.75 5.68 45.90
CA ARG A 938 -2.12 5.25 46.13
C ARG A 938 -2.52 4.14 45.17
N ASN A 939 -2.16 4.22 43.89
CA ASN A 939 -2.39 3.14 42.92
C ASN A 939 -1.66 1.86 43.31
N ILE A 940 -0.40 1.94 43.75
CA ILE A 940 0.36 0.79 44.24
C ILE A 940 -0.37 0.15 45.43
N SER A 941 -0.72 0.95 46.43
CA SER A 941 -1.43 0.43 47.61
C SER A 941 -2.81 -0.14 47.30
N GLU A 942 -3.60 0.50 46.45
CA GLU A 942 -4.95 0.04 46.12
C GLU A 942 -4.96 -1.15 45.16
N CYS A 943 -3.94 -1.31 44.30
CA CYS A 943 -3.89 -2.37 43.29
C CYS A 943 -3.05 -3.57 43.72
N THR A 944 -2.16 -3.48 44.71
CA THR A 944 -1.42 -4.66 45.21
C THR A 944 -2.19 -5.37 46.32
N LYS A 945 -2.31 -6.70 46.23
CA LYS A 945 -2.93 -7.55 47.25
C LYS A 945 -2.06 -7.64 48.50
N LEU A 946 -2.65 -7.91 49.67
CA LEU A 946 -1.90 -8.23 50.88
C LEU A 946 -0.96 -9.43 50.63
N ASN A 947 0.28 -9.34 51.11
CA ASN A 947 1.39 -10.25 50.82
C ASN A 947 1.86 -10.28 49.35
N GLY A 948 1.32 -9.43 48.49
CA GLY A 948 1.82 -9.22 47.14
C GLY A 948 3.10 -8.37 47.10
N TYR A 949 3.72 -8.32 45.94
CA TYR A 949 4.99 -7.64 45.70
C TYR A 949 4.82 -6.44 44.79
N PHE A 950 5.54 -5.36 45.10
CA PHE A 950 5.80 -4.27 44.17
C PHE A 950 7.27 -4.31 43.75
N ILE A 951 7.51 -4.41 42.44
CA ILE A 951 8.84 -4.53 41.85
C ILE A 951 9.08 -3.43 40.83
N GLY A 952 10.33 -2.98 40.73
CA GLY A 952 10.69 -2.00 39.73
C GLY A 952 12.19 -1.82 39.55
N THR A 953 12.50 -1.09 38.48
CA THR A 953 13.85 -0.66 38.12
C THR A 953 13.82 0.80 37.72
N CYS A 954 14.84 1.56 38.12
CA CYS A 954 15.01 2.95 37.71
C CYS A 954 16.45 3.40 37.98
N TYR A 955 16.80 4.61 37.56
CA TYR A 955 18.01 5.26 38.04
C TYR A 955 17.99 5.42 39.55
N ASP A 956 19.14 5.23 40.17
CA ASP A 956 19.39 5.59 41.55
C ASP A 956 19.68 7.09 41.60
N GLY A 957 18.75 7.88 42.16
CA GLY A 957 18.83 9.34 42.14
C GLY A 957 20.09 9.88 42.80
N LYS A 958 20.60 9.23 43.85
CA LYS A 958 21.86 9.63 44.51
C LYS A 958 23.07 9.41 43.62
N SER A 959 23.14 8.25 42.96
CA SER A 959 24.23 7.94 42.02
C SER A 959 24.26 8.94 40.86
N VAL A 960 23.09 9.26 40.30
CA VAL A 960 22.98 10.27 39.24
C VAL A 960 23.30 11.67 39.74
N PHE A 961 22.80 12.04 40.92
CA PHE A 961 23.07 13.35 41.52
C PHE A 961 24.57 13.58 41.75
N GLU A 962 25.30 12.57 42.25
CA GLU A 962 26.75 12.66 42.45
C GLU A 962 27.51 12.74 41.12
N GLU A 963 27.08 12.02 40.08
CA GLU A 963 27.69 12.11 38.74
C GLU A 963 27.51 13.52 38.12
N LEU A 964 26.38 14.18 38.41
CA LEU A 964 26.04 15.53 37.91
C LEU A 964 26.43 16.67 38.87
N LYS A 965 27.00 16.38 40.03
CA LYS A 965 27.24 17.36 41.11
C LYS A 965 28.09 18.55 40.68
N ASN A 966 29.08 18.30 39.84
CA ASN A 966 30.01 19.31 39.33
C ASN A 966 29.54 20.00 38.03
N LYS A 967 28.32 19.70 37.56
CA LYS A 967 27.72 20.28 36.35
C LYS A 967 26.79 21.43 36.71
N LYS A 968 26.75 22.45 35.86
CA LYS A 968 25.74 23.51 35.93
C LYS A 968 24.43 23.03 35.29
N LYS A 969 23.35 23.79 35.49
CA LYS A 969 22.09 23.57 34.78
C LYS A 969 22.32 23.65 33.27
N SER A 970 21.67 22.75 32.55
CA SER A 970 21.79 22.51 31.11
C SER A 970 23.18 22.02 30.64
N GLU A 971 24.07 21.66 31.57
CA GLU A 971 25.28 20.90 31.26
C GLU A 971 25.08 19.41 31.54
N GLY A 972 25.75 18.58 30.75
CA GLY A 972 25.60 17.14 30.83
C GLY A 972 26.90 16.35 30.71
N ILE A 973 26.72 15.04 30.69
CA ILE A 973 27.74 14.04 30.36
C ILE A 973 27.28 13.29 29.10
N VAL A 974 28.23 13.01 28.21
CA VAL A 974 27.97 12.29 26.95
C VAL A 974 28.90 11.08 26.90
N TYR A 975 28.35 9.93 26.56
CA TYR A 975 29.13 8.71 26.32
C TYR A 975 29.05 8.31 24.85
N PHE A 976 30.22 8.02 24.28
CA PHE A 976 30.40 7.57 22.91
C PHE A 976 30.95 6.14 22.88
N LYS A 977 30.61 5.39 21.82
CA LYS A 977 31.21 4.09 21.51
C LYS A 977 31.73 4.16 20.07
N GLY A 978 33.04 4.31 19.91
CA GLY A 978 33.62 4.77 18.64
C GLY A 978 33.18 6.21 18.36
N GLU A 979 32.73 6.49 17.14
CA GLU A 979 32.22 7.81 16.74
C GLU A 979 30.73 8.01 17.09
N ARG A 980 30.04 6.96 17.56
CA ARG A 980 28.58 6.98 17.78
C ARG A 980 28.23 7.39 19.21
N LYS A 981 27.37 8.39 19.37
CA LYS A 981 26.79 8.77 20.67
C LYS A 981 25.84 7.67 21.15
N ILE A 982 26.05 7.13 22.35
CA ILE A 982 25.21 6.05 22.89
C ILE A 982 24.30 6.51 24.02
N TYR A 983 24.69 7.57 24.74
CA TYR A 983 23.96 8.08 25.89
C TYR A 983 24.35 9.53 26.20
N GLU A 984 23.39 10.31 26.66
CA GLU A 984 23.62 11.66 27.17
C GLU A 984 22.68 11.95 28.33
N LEU A 985 23.21 12.62 29.35
CA LEU A 985 22.48 12.95 30.57
C LEU A 985 22.77 14.40 30.96
N THR A 986 21.73 15.21 31.00
CA THR A 986 21.80 16.66 31.23
C THR A 986 21.10 17.03 32.53
N LYS A 987 21.77 17.84 33.35
CA LYS A 987 21.26 18.35 34.63
C LYS A 987 20.32 19.52 34.39
N GLU A 988 19.12 19.50 34.97
CA GLU A 988 18.11 20.54 34.74
C GLU A 988 17.58 21.18 36.04
N TYR A 989 18.27 20.93 37.15
CA TYR A 989 17.97 21.46 38.48
C TYR A 989 19.15 22.31 39.01
N ASP A 990 18.85 23.29 39.88
CA ASP A 990 19.82 24.26 40.41
C ASP A 990 20.31 23.91 41.83
N GLN A 991 19.60 23.00 42.50
CA GLN A 991 19.84 22.61 43.88
C GLN A 991 21.20 21.91 44.05
N THR A 992 21.89 22.25 45.15
CA THR A 992 23.24 21.75 45.48
C THR A 992 23.23 20.59 46.48
N GLY A 993 22.08 20.32 47.12
CA GLY A 993 21.85 19.18 47.99
C GLY A 993 20.77 18.26 47.46
N PHE A 994 20.71 17.02 47.98
CA PHE A 994 19.66 16.05 47.67
C PHE A 994 19.17 15.39 48.97
N PRO A 995 18.28 16.07 49.73
CA PRO A 995 17.79 15.62 51.03
C PRO A 995 16.89 14.39 50.91
N ASN A 996 16.68 13.64 51.99
CA ASN A 996 15.85 12.42 51.99
C ASN A 996 14.41 12.70 52.47
N ASP A 997 13.81 13.79 52.01
CA ASP A 997 12.45 14.23 52.33
C ASP A 997 11.69 14.64 51.04
N ASP A 998 10.49 15.21 51.19
CA ASP A 998 9.63 15.59 50.06
C ASP A 998 10.23 16.71 49.19
N SER A 999 11.21 17.45 49.68
CA SER A 999 11.97 18.43 48.89
C SER A 999 12.94 17.79 47.89
N SER A 1000 13.04 16.46 47.85
CA SER A 1000 13.78 15.70 46.83
C SER A 1000 13.02 15.45 45.53
N LEU A 1001 11.73 15.81 45.47
CA LEU A 1001 10.90 15.71 44.28
C LEU A 1001 11.20 16.85 43.29
N GLY A 1002 10.92 16.63 41.99
CA GLY A 1002 11.05 17.66 40.95
C GLY A 1002 12.47 17.90 40.42
N TYR A 1003 13.45 17.06 40.80
CA TYR A 1003 14.84 17.16 40.31
C TYR A 1003 14.93 16.63 38.89
N ALA A 1004 14.65 17.48 37.92
CA ALA A 1004 14.57 17.14 36.51
C ALA A 1004 15.94 16.86 35.86
N ILE A 1005 15.98 15.90 34.96
CA ILE A 1005 17.11 15.57 34.09
C ILE A 1005 16.61 15.30 32.66
N ASN A 1006 17.44 15.53 31.65
CA ASN A 1006 17.17 15.05 30.30
C ASN A 1006 18.07 13.85 29.99
N VAL A 1007 17.47 12.78 29.50
CA VAL A 1007 18.16 11.53 29.17
C VAL A 1007 17.98 11.22 27.69
N TYR A 1008 19.09 11.05 26.97
CA TYR A 1008 19.11 10.51 25.61
C TYR A 1008 19.71 9.11 25.62
N GLN A 1009 19.10 8.19 24.88
CA GLN A 1009 19.59 6.84 24.70
C GLN A 1009 19.49 6.40 23.23
N GLU A 1010 20.57 5.84 22.68
CA GLU A 1010 20.66 5.45 21.26
C GLU A 1010 19.55 4.51 20.80
N SER A 1011 19.06 3.63 21.68
CA SER A 1011 18.01 2.68 21.32
C SER A 1011 16.63 3.31 21.12
N ILE A 1012 16.44 4.56 21.57
CA ILE A 1012 15.19 5.32 21.48
C ILE A 1012 15.38 6.54 20.55
N ASN A 1013 16.61 7.06 20.47
CA ASN A 1013 17.05 8.15 19.60
C ASN A 1013 16.30 9.47 19.82
N GLN A 1014 15.90 9.75 21.08
CA GLN A 1014 15.22 10.97 21.51
C GLN A 1014 15.64 11.30 22.95
N PHE A 1015 15.45 12.57 23.35
CA PHE A 1015 15.61 13.02 24.74
C PHE A 1015 14.30 12.89 25.50
N PHE A 1016 14.38 12.39 26.73
CA PHE A 1016 13.25 12.30 27.65
C PHE A 1016 13.52 13.08 28.92
N ARG A 1017 12.50 13.81 29.37
CA ARG A 1017 12.50 14.46 30.68
C ARG A 1017 12.19 13.40 31.75
N GLU A 1018 13.15 13.16 32.63
CA GLU A 1018 13.02 12.25 33.79
C GLU A 1018 13.29 13.03 35.09
N TYR A 1019 13.01 12.42 36.25
CA TYR A 1019 13.26 13.01 37.57
C TYR A 1019 14.06 12.06 38.47
N LEU A 1020 14.92 12.63 39.32
CA LEU A 1020 15.75 11.83 40.23
C LEU A 1020 14.91 11.14 41.30
N VAL A 1021 15.15 9.84 41.50
CA VAL A 1021 14.45 9.03 42.50
C VAL A 1021 15.29 8.95 43.77
N ASN A 1022 14.87 9.66 44.83
CA ASN A 1022 15.48 9.49 46.16
C ASN A 1022 14.96 8.20 46.80
N PHE A 1023 15.80 7.17 46.86
CA PHE A 1023 15.36 5.83 47.27
C PHE A 1023 15.10 5.73 48.78
N GLU A 1024 15.80 6.51 49.61
CA GLU A 1024 15.57 6.56 51.06
C GLU A 1024 14.24 7.21 51.39
N TYR A 1025 13.95 8.36 50.77
CA TYR A 1025 12.63 9.00 50.88
C TYR A 1025 11.54 8.05 50.36
N PHE A 1026 11.74 7.45 49.18
CA PHE A 1026 10.80 6.49 48.62
C PHE A 1026 10.51 5.31 49.56
N THR A 1027 11.56 4.74 50.18
CA THR A 1027 11.41 3.61 51.11
C THR A 1027 10.60 4.01 52.35
N GLN A 1028 10.85 5.20 52.91
CA GLN A 1028 10.10 5.71 54.06
C GLN A 1028 8.62 5.87 53.75
N VAL A 1029 8.28 6.53 52.63
CA VAL A 1029 6.88 6.77 52.27
C VAL A 1029 6.17 5.45 51.91
N MET A 1030 6.87 4.48 51.32
CA MET A 1030 6.30 3.16 51.05
C MET A 1030 5.82 2.44 52.34
N GLU A 1031 6.48 2.65 53.48
CA GLU A 1031 6.04 2.12 54.79
C GLU A 1031 4.70 2.70 55.25
N ASP A 1032 4.49 4.00 55.00
CA ASP A 1032 3.23 4.68 55.28
C ASP A 1032 2.09 4.13 54.42
N TYR A 1033 2.39 3.74 53.17
CA TYR A 1033 1.45 3.11 52.24
C TYR A 1033 1.27 1.59 52.44
N GLY A 1034 1.91 1.01 53.47
CA GLY A 1034 1.71 -0.38 53.91
C GLY A 1034 2.71 -1.40 53.34
N PHE A 1035 3.82 -0.93 52.78
CA PHE A 1035 4.85 -1.76 52.16
C PHE A 1035 6.16 -1.71 52.93
N VAL A 1036 6.89 -2.82 52.93
CA VAL A 1036 8.27 -2.88 53.45
C VAL A 1036 9.16 -3.55 52.42
N LEU A 1037 10.46 -3.30 52.44
CA LEU A 1037 11.39 -4.08 51.61
C LEU A 1037 11.26 -5.57 51.95
N ALA A 1038 11.22 -6.44 50.93
CA ALA A 1038 11.10 -7.89 51.11
C ALA A 1038 12.28 -8.44 51.93
N SER A 1039 12.12 -9.59 52.60
CA SER A 1039 13.22 -10.11 53.43
C SER A 1039 14.37 -10.64 52.56
N LYS A 1040 15.61 -10.37 52.97
CA LYS A 1040 16.80 -10.81 52.23
C LYS A 1040 16.87 -12.33 52.08
N GLU A 1041 16.41 -13.07 53.09
CA GLU A 1041 16.34 -14.53 53.08
C GLU A 1041 15.28 -15.07 52.11
N GLU A 1042 14.15 -14.38 51.95
CA GLU A 1042 13.13 -14.71 50.95
C GLU A 1042 13.68 -14.50 49.53
N MET A 1043 14.35 -13.37 49.29
CA MET A 1043 14.93 -13.07 47.97
C MET A 1043 16.04 -14.06 47.57
N ARG A 1044 16.95 -14.38 48.49
CA ARG A 1044 18.02 -15.35 48.22
C ARG A 1044 17.51 -16.76 47.92
N ARG A 1045 16.41 -17.17 48.57
CA ARG A 1045 15.75 -18.46 48.27
C ARG A 1045 15.12 -18.49 46.88
N ASN A 1046 14.80 -17.32 46.33
CA ASN A 1046 14.21 -17.15 45.01
C ASN A 1046 15.22 -16.64 43.97
N ASP A 1047 16.51 -16.97 44.16
CA ASP A 1047 17.61 -16.65 43.24
C ASP A 1047 17.82 -15.15 42.95
N LEU A 1048 17.43 -14.27 43.87
CA LEU A 1048 17.75 -12.85 43.83
C LEU A 1048 18.71 -12.50 44.98
N PRO A 1049 19.87 -11.86 44.72
CA PRO A 1049 20.92 -11.72 45.73
C PRO A 1049 20.52 -10.84 46.92
N ASN A 1050 19.64 -9.86 46.71
CA ASN A 1050 19.15 -8.95 47.72
C ASN A 1050 17.73 -8.44 47.40
N ASN A 1051 17.11 -7.69 48.32
CA ASN A 1051 15.80 -7.06 48.15
C ASN A 1051 15.84 -5.68 47.45
N THR A 1052 17.00 -5.03 47.46
CA THR A 1052 17.32 -3.82 46.71
C THR A 1052 18.83 -3.81 46.44
N GLY A 1053 19.25 -3.22 45.33
CA GLY A 1053 20.67 -3.12 44.99
C GLY A 1053 20.91 -2.44 43.65
N LEU A 1054 22.18 -2.10 43.40
CA LEU A 1054 22.59 -1.54 42.11
C LEU A 1054 22.75 -2.66 41.08
N PHE A 1055 22.65 -2.30 39.80
CA PHE A 1055 22.84 -3.25 38.71
C PHE A 1055 24.28 -3.78 38.63
N SER A 1056 25.26 -3.07 39.21
CA SER A 1056 26.62 -3.57 39.40
C SER A 1056 26.64 -4.89 40.17
N ASP A 1057 25.82 -5.00 41.22
CA ASP A 1057 25.75 -6.19 42.09
C ASP A 1057 25.17 -7.38 41.32
N LEU A 1058 24.12 -7.12 40.53
CA LEU A 1058 23.51 -8.12 39.65
C LEU A 1058 24.48 -8.57 38.56
N PHE A 1059 25.29 -7.67 38.00
CA PHE A 1059 26.28 -8.01 37.00
C PHE A 1059 27.38 -8.92 37.57
N SER A 1060 27.88 -8.60 38.78
CA SER A 1060 28.83 -9.47 39.48
C SER A 1060 28.24 -10.86 39.79
N HIS A 1061 26.95 -10.91 40.14
CA HIS A 1061 26.23 -12.17 40.34
C HIS A 1061 26.14 -12.98 39.04
N MET A 1062 25.74 -12.35 37.93
CA MET A 1062 25.70 -12.97 36.60
C MET A 1062 27.06 -13.54 36.20
N GLN A 1063 28.15 -12.80 36.40
CA GLN A 1063 29.50 -13.27 36.10
C GLN A 1063 29.88 -14.49 36.95
N THR A 1064 29.43 -14.52 38.21
CA THR A 1064 29.68 -15.64 39.11
C THR A 1064 28.91 -16.88 38.66
N GLU A 1065 27.65 -16.73 38.25
CA GLU A 1065 26.85 -17.82 37.70
C GLU A 1065 27.45 -18.41 36.42
N ILE A 1066 27.98 -17.57 35.53
CA ILE A 1066 28.66 -18.03 34.30
C ILE A 1066 29.94 -18.78 34.64
N LYS A 1067 30.72 -18.31 35.64
CA LYS A 1067 31.93 -19.01 36.10
C LYS A 1067 31.60 -20.39 36.68
N GLN A 1068 30.49 -20.50 37.41
CA GLN A 1068 30.04 -21.78 38.00
C GLN A 1068 29.43 -22.72 36.96
N ASN A 1069 28.69 -22.19 35.98
CA ASN A 1069 28.09 -22.94 34.89
C ASN A 1069 28.25 -22.19 33.56
N PRO A 1070 29.30 -22.52 32.76
CA PRO A 1070 29.56 -21.85 31.48
C PRO A 1070 28.41 -21.89 30.47
N LYS A 1071 27.51 -22.89 30.55
CA LYS A 1071 26.35 -23.00 29.64
C LYS A 1071 25.33 -21.86 29.84
N LYS A 1072 25.30 -21.22 31.02
CA LYS A 1072 24.43 -20.05 31.27
C LYS A 1072 24.79 -18.85 30.41
N LYS A 1073 26.01 -18.80 29.84
CA LYS A 1073 26.43 -17.74 28.93
C LYS A 1073 25.49 -17.62 27.72
N ASP A 1074 25.01 -18.75 27.19
CA ASP A 1074 24.11 -18.77 26.03
C ASP A 1074 22.71 -18.23 26.37
N GLU A 1075 22.27 -18.37 27.63
CA GLU A 1075 21.00 -17.79 28.11
C GLU A 1075 21.06 -16.27 28.24
N TYR A 1076 22.25 -15.72 28.53
CA TYR A 1076 22.48 -14.29 28.78
C TYR A 1076 22.98 -13.54 27.54
N ARG A 1077 23.20 -14.23 26.41
CA ARG A 1077 23.59 -13.65 25.12
C ARG A 1077 24.84 -12.77 25.23
N GLU A 1078 24.79 -11.55 24.72
CA GLU A 1078 25.90 -10.60 24.71
C GLU A 1078 26.07 -9.86 26.05
N ALA A 1079 25.19 -10.06 27.03
CA ALA A 1079 25.25 -9.39 28.34
C ALA A 1079 26.63 -9.42 29.03
N PRO A 1080 27.41 -10.52 29.01
CA PRO A 1080 28.73 -10.55 29.64
C PRO A 1080 29.78 -9.66 28.94
N MET A 1081 29.50 -9.21 27.72
CA MET A 1081 30.41 -8.44 26.87
C MET A 1081 30.20 -6.92 26.97
N MET A 1082 29.48 -6.44 27.99
CA MET A 1082 29.27 -4.99 28.17
C MET A 1082 30.60 -4.22 28.26
N SER A 1083 30.70 -3.17 27.45
CA SER A 1083 31.82 -2.23 27.43
C SER A 1083 31.90 -1.42 28.73
N PRO A 1084 33.04 -0.75 29.00
CA PRO A 1084 33.15 0.15 30.15
C PRO A 1084 32.08 1.27 30.16
N GLU A 1085 31.76 1.83 29.01
CA GLU A 1085 30.75 2.89 28.85
C GLU A 1085 29.33 2.35 29.09
N GLU A 1086 29.01 1.19 28.54
CA GLU A 1086 27.74 0.49 28.79
C GLU A 1086 27.57 0.14 30.28
N LYS A 1087 28.64 -0.27 30.95
CA LYS A 1087 28.64 -0.52 32.40
C LYS A 1087 28.38 0.76 33.19
N ARG A 1088 28.99 1.89 32.83
CA ARG A 1088 28.72 3.19 33.49
C ARG A 1088 27.24 3.56 33.40
N ILE A 1089 26.66 3.48 32.20
CA ILE A 1089 25.23 3.74 31.97
C ILE A 1089 24.37 2.77 32.79
N SER A 1090 24.65 1.47 32.70
CA SER A 1090 23.86 0.44 33.34
C SER A 1090 23.94 0.48 34.87
N PHE A 1091 25.09 0.77 35.46
CA PHE A 1091 25.32 0.63 36.90
C PHE A 1091 24.75 1.78 37.74
N MET A 1092 24.33 2.88 37.10
CA MET A 1092 23.51 3.91 37.73
C MET A 1092 22.08 3.45 38.04
N ASN A 1093 21.67 2.27 37.55
CA ASN A 1093 20.33 1.74 37.79
C ASN A 1093 20.27 0.87 39.04
N ARG A 1094 19.12 0.92 39.71
CA ARG A 1094 18.76 0.14 40.90
C ARG A 1094 17.56 -0.76 40.58
N TYR A 1095 17.52 -1.91 41.24
CA TYR A 1095 16.31 -2.74 41.35
C TYR A 1095 15.82 -2.74 42.80
N PHE A 1096 14.52 -2.97 42.99
CA PHE A 1096 13.92 -3.07 44.32
C PHE A 1096 12.71 -4.02 44.34
N VAL A 1097 12.47 -4.60 45.51
CA VAL A 1097 11.33 -5.48 45.80
C VAL A 1097 10.71 -5.08 47.15
N PHE A 1098 9.50 -4.53 47.09
CA PHE A 1098 8.67 -4.25 48.25
C PHE A 1098 7.59 -5.32 48.39
N LYS A 1099 7.19 -5.60 49.63
CA LYS A 1099 6.12 -6.53 49.99
C LYS A 1099 5.04 -5.78 50.77
N LYS A 1100 3.79 -5.96 50.38
CA LYS A 1100 2.65 -5.38 51.09
C LYS A 1100 2.36 -6.18 52.35
N VAL A 1101 2.57 -5.57 53.51
CA VAL A 1101 2.40 -6.24 54.82
C VAL A 1101 1.13 -5.82 55.56
N ARG A 1102 0.56 -4.66 55.21
CA ARG A 1102 -0.72 -4.18 55.75
C ARG A 1102 -1.51 -3.41 54.71
N SER A 1103 -2.84 -3.37 54.90
CA SER A 1103 -3.72 -2.51 54.12
C SER A 1103 -3.92 -1.20 54.86
N VAL A 1104 -3.83 -0.07 54.17
CA VAL A 1104 -4.06 1.27 54.71
C VAL A 1104 -5.16 1.97 53.93
N ASP A 1105 -5.82 2.97 54.53
CA ASP A 1105 -6.71 3.87 53.80
C ASP A 1105 -5.86 4.85 52.98
N ALA A 1106 -5.42 4.39 51.81
CA ALA A 1106 -4.50 5.11 50.93
C ALA A 1106 -5.09 6.45 50.45
N LYS A 1107 -6.42 6.57 50.39
CA LYS A 1107 -7.10 7.83 50.07
C LYS A 1107 -6.94 8.83 51.19
N LYS A 1108 -7.28 8.44 52.43
CA LYS A 1108 -7.12 9.32 53.60
C LYS A 1108 -5.65 9.70 53.81
N MET A 1109 -4.71 8.78 53.58
CA MET A 1109 -3.28 9.07 53.68
C MET A 1109 -2.82 10.10 52.64
N ALA A 1110 -3.19 9.91 51.36
CA ALA A 1110 -2.87 10.88 50.31
C ALA A 1110 -3.49 12.26 50.60
N GLU A 1111 -4.74 12.30 51.06
CA GLU A 1111 -5.43 13.56 51.40
C GLU A 1111 -4.81 14.26 52.63
N VAL A 1112 -4.42 13.52 53.66
CA VAL A 1112 -3.79 14.09 54.87
C VAL A 1112 -2.42 14.67 54.55
N ILE A 1113 -1.60 13.95 53.77
CA ILE A 1113 -0.25 14.41 53.42
C ILE A 1113 -0.32 15.64 52.49
N LEU A 1114 -1.23 15.63 51.50
CA LEU A 1114 -1.44 16.78 50.63
C LEU A 1114 -1.97 18.00 51.40
N LYS A 1115 -2.92 17.82 52.33
CA LYS A 1115 -3.47 18.92 53.15
C LYS A 1115 -2.50 19.46 54.19
N GLN A 1116 -1.70 18.62 54.85
CA GLN A 1116 -0.66 19.07 55.77
C GLN A 1116 0.35 19.96 55.05
N ASN A 1117 0.70 19.61 53.82
CA ASN A 1117 1.63 20.38 53.01
C ASN A 1117 1.03 21.69 52.48
N GLU A 1118 -0.24 21.70 52.04
CA GLU A 1118 -0.94 22.96 51.70
C GLU A 1118 -0.98 23.93 52.89
N MET A 1119 -1.12 23.40 54.12
CA MET A 1119 -1.10 24.20 55.34
C MET A 1119 0.31 24.74 55.64
N ILE A 1120 1.36 23.93 55.44
CA ILE A 1120 2.77 24.33 55.61
C ILE A 1120 3.20 25.33 54.54
N GLU A 1121 2.80 25.16 53.28
CA GLU A 1121 3.08 26.11 52.19
C GLU A 1121 2.39 27.45 52.43
N ARG A 1122 1.12 27.46 52.88
CA ARG A 1122 0.43 28.70 53.29
C ARG A 1122 1.13 29.40 54.45
N ILE A 1123 1.54 28.65 55.48
CA ILE A 1123 2.30 29.21 56.62
C ILE A 1123 3.68 29.71 56.16
N GLY A 1124 4.32 29.04 55.20
CA GLY A 1124 5.58 29.43 54.59
C GLY A 1124 5.46 30.75 53.83
N ASP A 1125 4.43 30.87 52.98
CA ASP A 1125 4.12 32.09 52.21
C ASP A 1125 3.73 33.26 53.13
N GLU A 1126 2.96 33.00 54.19
CA GLU A 1126 2.63 33.99 55.22
C GLU A 1126 3.89 34.48 55.96
N ASN A 1127 4.80 33.57 56.34
CA ASN A 1127 6.07 33.92 56.98
C ASN A 1127 7.04 34.65 56.04
N LEU A 1128 7.05 34.30 54.74
CA LEU A 1128 7.87 34.95 53.72
C LEU A 1128 7.38 36.37 53.46
N ALA A 1129 6.06 36.57 53.39
CA ALA A 1129 5.43 37.88 53.31
C ALA A 1129 5.74 38.73 54.57
N GLU A 1130 5.69 38.13 55.77
CA GLU A 1130 6.04 38.81 57.02
C GLU A 1130 7.54 39.18 57.09
N LEU A 1131 8.42 38.36 56.51
CA LEU A 1131 9.86 38.63 56.38
C LEU A 1131 10.15 39.74 55.36
N GLU A 1132 9.47 39.75 54.22
CA GLU A 1132 9.56 40.82 53.22
C GLU A 1132 9.03 42.15 53.78
N GLU A 1133 7.99 42.12 54.60
CA GLU A 1133 7.43 43.31 55.26
C GLU A 1133 8.38 43.84 56.36
N LYS A 1134 9.02 42.93 57.13
CA LYS A 1134 10.09 43.25 58.10
C LYS A 1134 11.37 43.78 57.43
N MET A 1135 11.73 43.27 56.25
CA MET A 1135 12.87 43.76 55.47
C MET A 1135 12.60 45.14 54.85
N LYS A 1136 11.36 45.43 54.44
CA LYS A 1136 10.94 46.77 54.01
C LYS A 1136 10.95 47.78 55.16
N THR A 1137 10.50 47.40 56.36
CA THR A 1137 10.54 48.30 57.53
C THR A 1137 11.95 48.54 58.08
N MET A 1138 12.91 47.62 57.87
CA MET A 1138 14.32 47.83 58.23
C MET A 1138 15.08 48.76 57.28
N GLN A 1139 14.59 49.02 56.06
CA GLN A 1139 15.26 49.89 55.08
C GLN A 1139 14.91 51.40 55.22
N GLU A 1140 13.93 51.77 56.06
CA GLU A 1140 13.50 53.17 56.21
C GLU A 1140 14.13 53.94 57.39
N ILE A 1141 15.11 53.38 58.12
CA ILE A 1141 15.77 54.08 59.24
C ILE A 1141 17.17 54.61 58.84
N THR A 1142 17.16 55.86 58.36
CA THR A 1142 18.19 56.94 58.32
C THR A 1142 19.69 56.63 58.57
N VAL A 1143 20.57 57.12 57.68
CA VAL A 1143 21.99 57.45 57.96
C VAL A 1143 22.31 58.92 57.55
N PRO A 1144 22.93 59.75 58.43
CA PRO A 1144 23.21 61.19 58.22
C PRO A 1144 24.53 61.48 57.48
N PRO A 1145 24.85 62.74 57.11
CA PRO A 1145 25.80 63.06 56.03
C PRO A 1145 27.26 63.25 56.51
N VAL A 1146 28.24 62.89 55.68
CA VAL A 1146 29.68 63.08 55.96
C VAL A 1146 30.43 63.81 54.83
N ARG A 1147 31.37 64.66 55.28
CA ARG A 1147 32.16 65.70 54.62
C ARG A 1147 33.24 65.21 53.63
N LYS A 1148 33.55 66.09 52.67
CA LYS A 1148 34.65 66.05 51.67
C LYS A 1148 36.07 65.98 52.27
N LEU A 1149 37.01 65.35 51.55
CA LEU A 1149 38.43 65.75 51.33
C LEU A 1149 39.04 64.86 50.20
N LYS A 1150 39.31 65.40 49.00
CA LYS A 1150 40.57 65.94 48.40
C LYS A 1150 41.64 64.90 47.96
N LYS A 1151 41.76 64.76 46.61
CA LYS A 1151 42.97 64.65 45.75
C LYS A 1151 43.94 63.44 45.99
N LYS A 1152 44.58 62.78 45.00
CA LYS A 1152 44.78 63.00 43.55
C LYS A 1152 45.53 61.78 42.94
N LEU A 1153 45.23 61.47 41.65
CA LEU A 1153 46.13 61.00 40.54
C LEU A 1153 46.60 59.51 40.55
N VAL A 1154 46.77 58.77 39.43
CA VAL A 1154 46.65 59.05 37.96
C VAL A 1154 46.64 57.76 37.09
N LEU A 1155 45.79 57.78 36.04
CA LEU A 1155 45.75 57.32 34.62
C LEU A 1155 46.49 56.03 34.14
N GLN A 1156 46.10 55.30 33.09
CA GLN A 1156 45.58 55.63 31.73
C GLN A 1156 44.76 54.44 31.13
N ASN A 1157 43.56 54.65 30.57
CA ASN A 1157 43.15 54.89 29.17
C ASN A 1157 42.67 53.65 28.39
N PHE A 1158 41.37 53.60 28.06
CA PHE A 1158 40.89 53.48 26.67
C PHE A 1158 39.44 54.00 26.57
N GLN A 1159 39.16 54.80 25.54
CA GLN A 1159 37.86 55.48 25.29
C GLN A 1159 36.90 54.62 24.43
N PRO A 1160 35.58 54.77 24.60
CA PRO A 1160 34.56 54.34 23.65
C PRO A 1160 34.32 55.41 22.57
N ARG A 1161 33.82 55.02 21.39
CA ARG A 1161 33.36 55.94 20.34
C ARG A 1161 31.88 55.72 20.02
N GLU A 1162 31.28 56.85 19.68
CA GLU A 1162 29.87 57.21 19.62
C GLU A 1162 29.14 56.76 18.34
N ASP A 1163 27.82 56.63 18.49
CA ASP A 1163 26.76 56.66 17.46
C ASP A 1163 26.78 57.97 16.64
N THR A 1164 26.19 58.20 15.45
CA THR A 1164 24.82 58.01 14.87
C THR A 1164 24.88 58.70 13.46
N PRO A 1165 23.81 58.97 12.65
CA PRO A 1165 22.48 58.35 12.40
C PRO A 1165 22.15 58.26 10.88
N ILE A 1166 20.90 57.87 10.52
CA ILE A 1166 19.98 58.32 9.42
C ILE A 1166 18.97 57.18 9.13
N VAL A 1167 17.65 57.29 8.87
CA VAL A 1167 16.54 58.28 8.92
C VAL A 1167 15.21 57.46 8.86
N GLU A 1168 14.11 58.05 9.33
CA GLU A 1168 12.72 57.54 9.50
C GLU A 1168 11.84 57.35 8.24
N GLU A 1169 10.66 56.72 8.51
CA GLU A 1169 9.33 56.70 7.82
C GLU A 1169 9.07 55.60 6.75
N SER A 1170 7.95 54.83 6.73
CA SER A 1170 6.56 55.07 7.21
C SER A 1170 5.65 53.81 7.27
N LYS A 1171 4.69 53.83 8.24
CA LYS A 1171 3.24 53.44 8.26
C LYS A 1171 2.70 52.00 8.03
N LEU A 1172 1.94 51.50 9.02
CA LEU A 1172 0.46 51.22 9.09
C LEU A 1172 0.18 50.10 10.13
N GLU A 1173 -0.37 50.43 11.30
CA GLU A 1173 -1.81 50.35 11.73
C GLU A 1173 -2.22 49.01 12.39
N GLU A 1174 -2.49 49.09 13.70
CA GLU A 1174 -3.19 48.10 14.52
C GLU A 1174 -4.70 48.39 14.55
N VAL A 1175 -5.53 47.35 14.44
CA VAL A 1175 -6.99 47.42 14.66
C VAL A 1175 -7.48 46.23 15.50
N THR A 1176 -7.75 46.55 16.77
CA THR A 1176 -8.87 46.17 17.67
C THR A 1176 -9.51 44.77 17.61
N THR A 1177 -9.69 44.18 18.81
CA THR A 1177 -10.90 43.39 19.16
C THR A 1177 -11.62 44.06 20.34
N LEU A 1178 -12.94 44.24 20.21
CA LEU A 1178 -13.84 44.89 21.16
C LEU A 1178 -14.71 43.85 21.90
N GLU A 1179 -15.06 44.19 23.14
CA GLU A 1179 -15.89 43.47 24.11
C GLU A 1179 -17.35 43.24 23.66
N PRO A 1180 -18.06 42.25 24.24
CA PRO A 1180 -19.52 42.24 24.29
C PRO A 1180 -20.03 42.69 25.67
N THR A 1181 -20.83 43.76 25.67
CA THR A 1181 -21.69 44.20 26.78
C THR A 1181 -23.14 43.80 26.49
N GLY A 1182 -23.89 43.36 27.50
CA GLY A 1182 -25.36 43.30 27.45
C GLY A 1182 -26.02 42.11 28.16
N GLU A 1183 -26.86 42.43 29.15
CA GLU A 1183 -27.47 41.64 30.22
C GLU A 1183 -28.50 40.52 29.87
N PRO A 1184 -28.86 39.64 30.84
CA PRO A 1184 -29.67 38.44 30.61
C PRO A 1184 -31.18 38.67 30.84
N ILE A 1185 -32.01 38.09 29.98
CA ILE A 1185 -33.46 37.93 30.23
C ILE A 1185 -33.86 36.46 30.10
N VAL A 1186 -34.46 35.96 31.18
CA VAL A 1186 -34.97 34.60 31.39
C VAL A 1186 -36.32 34.41 30.71
N ILE A 1187 -36.51 33.35 29.91
CA ILE A 1187 -37.85 32.76 29.66
C ILE A 1187 -37.82 31.22 29.71
N LYS A 1188 -38.78 30.71 30.49
CA LYS A 1188 -39.05 29.32 30.92
C LYS A 1188 -39.35 28.34 29.79
N VAL A 1189 -38.88 27.10 29.93
CA VAL A 1189 -39.42 25.92 29.23
C VAL A 1189 -40.48 25.23 30.10
N LYS A 1190 -41.69 25.09 29.56
CA LYS A 1190 -42.82 24.35 30.13
C LYS A 1190 -42.76 22.90 29.60
N ARG A 1191 -42.80 21.90 30.48
CA ARG A 1191 -43.11 20.50 30.13
C ARG A 1191 -44.62 20.31 29.92
N ARG A 1192 -45.00 19.54 28.88
CA ARG A 1192 -46.10 18.54 28.80
C ARG A 1192 -46.30 18.20 27.31
N LYS A 1193 -46.47 16.94 26.86
CA LYS A 1193 -46.80 15.66 27.50
C LYS A 1193 -45.80 14.59 27.10
#